data_AF-A0AA96Y5W5-F1
#
_entry.id   AF-A0AA96Y5W5-F1
#
_cell.length_a   1.000
_cell.length_b   1.000
_cell.length_c   1.000
_cell.angle_alpha   90.00
_cell.angle_beta   90.00
_cell.angle_gamma   90.00
#
_symmetry.space_group_name_H-M   'P 1'
#
loop_
_entity.id
_entity.type
_entity.pdbx_description
1 polymer ?
#
loop_
_entity_poly.entity_id
_entity_poly.type
_entity_poly.pdbx_seq_one_letter_code
_entity_poly.pdbx_strand_id
1 'polypeptide(L)'
;MAAKPPNSATASPQAPTPAQRAAELRNLLNQASYEYYVLDAPTLPDAVYDQLYRELQELEAADPTLISPDSPTQRVGDRPSSQFTSVRHNIPLYSLENAFNLAEVATWDTRWRRYYATVAEAQPALPDSAYVCELKIDGSALALTYENGLLVRGATRGDGVTGEDITPNVRTIRSIPLRLKGEHLPPVVEVRGEAFLPLDVFQQINQEREEAGEALFANPRNAAAGTLRQLDSRIVARRRLDFFAYTLHLAGDGNFPKPASQWEALDLLQTLGFRVNPNRKLCESLEEVRQFADHWERARFDLPYLTDGLVIKLNGLALQERLGFTQKFPRWAIALKYPAEEAPTVVQGISVQVGRTGAVTPVAELAPVQLAGTTVSRATLHNADFIAALDVRVGDTVIVRKAGEIIPEVVRVLPELRPAGAEPFQLPTHCPVCGQPLVRPEEEAVTRCVNSSCPAIVRGSLVHWASRQALDINGLGEKWVQQLGDRGLLNSVADLYDLTAEQLIGIDRMGKKSAENLVRAIAQSKTQPWWRVLFGLGIRHVGAVNAQTLAEAFPTVEALAAAEESDIAAVYGIGPEIARSVYQWFRVPANQALVERLRAAGLTLAGEAKPASDKPQTLAGKTFVLTGTLPTLKRDEAAERIKAAGGKVTSSVSKKTDFVVVGEDAGSKLEKAIALKITQLSEADLLKLLSNSEVASP
;
A
#
# COMPACT_ATOMS: atom_id res chain seq x y z
N MET A 1 -90.93 16.70 -19.13
CA MET A 1 -90.08 15.70 -18.44
C MET A 1 -88.66 15.85 -18.97
N ALA A 2 -87.79 16.50 -18.21
CA ALA A 2 -86.38 16.66 -18.55
C ALA A 2 -85.60 15.42 -18.08
N ALA A 3 -84.87 14.76 -18.97
CA ALA A 3 -83.98 13.66 -18.64
C ALA A 3 -82.65 14.21 -18.09
N LYS A 4 -82.28 13.76 -16.89
CA LYS A 4 -81.00 14.06 -16.22
C LYS A 4 -79.82 13.48 -17.02
N PRO A 5 -78.66 14.17 -17.09
CA PRO A 5 -77.43 13.58 -17.61
C PRO A 5 -76.85 12.58 -16.60
N PRO A 6 -76.09 11.57 -17.05
CA PRO A 6 -75.47 10.59 -16.16
C PRO A 6 -74.28 11.23 -15.39
N ASN A 7 -74.25 10.95 -14.09
CA ASN A 7 -73.16 11.30 -13.18
C ASN A 7 -71.82 10.75 -13.69
N SER A 8 -70.86 11.62 -13.96
CA SER A 8 -69.44 11.26 -14.07
C SER A 8 -68.91 10.92 -12.68
N ALA A 9 -68.84 9.63 -12.36
CA ALA A 9 -68.15 9.16 -11.17
C ALA A 9 -66.64 9.44 -11.31
N THR A 10 -66.15 10.43 -10.57
CA THR A 10 -64.72 10.62 -10.30
C THR A 10 -64.19 9.38 -9.60
N ALA A 11 -63.30 8.63 -10.26
CA ALA A 11 -62.60 7.50 -9.66
C ALA A 11 -61.73 7.98 -8.49
N SER A 12 -61.98 7.47 -7.29
CA SER A 12 -61.08 7.64 -6.14
C SER A 12 -59.70 7.04 -6.45
N PRO A 13 -58.59 7.66 -6.03
CA PRO A 13 -57.26 7.06 -6.22
C PRO A 13 -57.20 5.70 -5.50
N GLN A 14 -56.92 4.63 -6.24
CA GLN A 14 -56.68 3.30 -5.66
C GLN A 14 -55.47 3.38 -4.71
N ALA A 15 -55.58 2.79 -3.52
CA ALA A 15 -54.46 2.69 -2.60
C ALA A 15 -53.28 1.98 -3.28
N PRO A 16 -52.03 2.45 -3.09
CA PRO A 16 -50.86 1.84 -3.71
C PRO A 16 -50.73 0.38 -3.28
N THR A 17 -50.33 -0.48 -4.21
CA THR A 17 -50.04 -1.89 -3.89
C THR A 17 -48.87 -1.98 -2.89
N PRO A 18 -48.73 -3.06 -2.10
CA PRO A 18 -47.59 -3.24 -1.20
C PRO A 18 -46.23 -3.07 -1.88
N ALA A 19 -46.10 -3.52 -3.14
CA ALA A 19 -44.90 -3.33 -3.95
C ALA A 19 -44.65 -1.86 -4.33
N GLN A 20 -45.70 -1.13 -4.72
CA GLN A 20 -45.59 0.31 -5.01
C GLN A 20 -45.22 1.11 -3.76
N ARG A 21 -45.83 0.77 -2.62
CA ARG A 21 -45.54 1.42 -1.34
C ARG A 21 -44.12 1.11 -0.85
N ALA A 22 -43.66 -0.14 -0.96
CA ALA A 22 -42.29 -0.50 -0.61
C ALA A 22 -41.26 0.25 -1.48
N ALA A 23 -41.52 0.40 -2.79
CA ALA A 23 -40.66 1.18 -3.68
C ALA A 23 -40.64 2.68 -3.33
N GLU A 24 -41.80 3.26 -3.01
CA GLU A 24 -41.93 4.65 -2.56
C GLU A 24 -41.15 4.88 -1.24
N LEU A 25 -41.35 4.01 -0.24
CA LEU A 25 -40.66 4.08 1.05
C LEU A 25 -39.15 3.97 0.89
N ARG A 26 -38.66 3.05 0.04
CA ARG A 26 -37.22 2.94 -0.25
C ARG A 26 -36.66 4.23 -0.82
N ASN A 27 -37.34 4.83 -1.79
CA ASN A 27 -36.90 6.08 -2.41
C ASN A 27 -36.86 7.22 -1.38
N LEU A 28 -37.91 7.37 -0.58
CA LEU A 28 -38.02 8.42 0.43
C LEU A 28 -36.97 8.27 1.53
N LEU A 29 -36.80 7.06 2.07
CA LEU A 29 -35.81 6.76 3.11
C LEU A 29 -34.37 6.89 2.60
N ASN A 30 -34.09 6.46 1.36
CA ASN A 30 -32.78 6.65 0.75
C ASN A 30 -32.47 8.13 0.52
N GLN A 31 -33.47 8.91 0.07
CA GLN A 31 -33.31 10.36 -0.12
C GLN A 31 -33.10 11.08 1.21
N ALA A 32 -33.91 10.79 2.24
CA ALA A 32 -33.74 11.36 3.57
C ALA A 32 -32.39 10.98 4.20
N SER A 33 -31.94 9.73 4.02
CA SER A 33 -30.60 9.31 4.44
C SER A 33 -29.51 10.09 3.72
N TYR A 34 -29.66 10.33 2.42
CA TYR A 34 -28.69 11.13 1.65
C TYR A 34 -28.63 12.57 2.15
N GLU A 35 -29.77 13.21 2.36
CA GLU A 35 -29.84 14.58 2.89
C GLU A 35 -29.18 14.70 4.27
N TYR A 36 -29.43 13.74 5.15
CA TYR A 36 -28.87 13.71 6.49
C TYR A 36 -27.35 13.43 6.46
N TYR A 37 -26.93 12.30 5.89
CA TYR A 37 -25.55 11.80 6.03
C TYR A 37 -24.57 12.32 4.97
N VAL A 38 -25.07 12.83 3.83
CA VAL A 38 -24.22 13.31 2.74
C VAL A 38 -24.27 14.82 2.59
N LEU A 39 -25.46 15.41 2.61
CA LEU A 39 -25.64 16.85 2.42
C LEU A 39 -25.56 17.66 3.72
N ASP A 40 -25.68 17.01 4.88
CA ASP A 40 -25.81 17.67 6.19
C ASP A 40 -26.98 18.69 6.21
N ALA A 41 -28.08 18.34 5.54
CA ALA A 41 -29.24 19.19 5.32
C ALA A 41 -30.56 18.36 5.39
N PRO A 42 -30.89 17.75 6.55
CA PRO A 42 -32.04 16.87 6.66
C PRO A 42 -33.37 17.62 6.49
N THR A 43 -34.23 17.12 5.61
CA THR A 43 -35.60 17.67 5.42
C THR A 43 -36.67 16.88 6.18
N LEU A 44 -36.37 15.64 6.58
CA LEU A 44 -37.29 14.73 7.25
C LEU A 44 -36.93 14.60 8.74
N PRO A 45 -37.87 14.82 9.68
CA PRO A 45 -37.61 14.61 11.11
C PRO A 45 -37.35 13.13 11.45
N ASP A 46 -36.44 12.87 12.39
CA ASP A 46 -36.01 11.51 12.78
C ASP A 46 -37.19 10.58 13.15
N ALA A 47 -38.17 11.09 13.90
CA ALA A 47 -39.35 10.31 14.29
C ALA A 47 -40.19 9.85 13.08
N VAL A 48 -40.24 10.66 12.02
CA VAL A 48 -40.96 10.33 10.78
C VAL A 48 -40.15 9.34 9.96
N TYR A 49 -38.83 9.52 9.88
CA TYR A 49 -37.94 8.54 9.24
C TYR A 49 -38.10 7.15 9.88
N ASP A 50 -38.06 7.07 11.21
CA ASP A 50 -38.19 5.81 11.95
C ASP A 50 -39.54 5.13 11.71
N GLN A 51 -40.63 5.91 11.63
CA GLN A 51 -41.96 5.38 11.33
C GLN A 51 -42.01 4.75 9.93
N LEU A 52 -41.51 5.47 8.92
CA LEU A 52 -41.50 5.00 7.53
C LEU A 52 -40.54 3.82 7.34
N TYR A 53 -39.44 3.79 8.08
CA TYR A 53 -38.51 2.67 8.10
C TYR A 53 -39.17 1.41 8.68
N ARG A 54 -39.91 1.53 9.79
CA ARG A 54 -40.69 0.41 10.36
C ARG A 54 -41.76 -0.09 9.40
N GLU A 55 -42.47 0.82 8.73
CA GLU A 55 -43.46 0.45 7.71
C GLU A 55 -42.82 -0.38 6.59
N LEU A 56 -41.64 0.02 6.10
CA LEU A 56 -40.91 -0.75 5.08
C LEU A 56 -40.47 -2.13 5.61
N GLN A 57 -40.01 -2.22 6.86
CA GLN A 57 -39.65 -3.49 7.49
C GLN A 57 -40.85 -4.44 7.60
N GLU A 58 -42.02 -3.93 7.99
CA GLU A 58 -43.25 -4.71 8.09
C GLU A 58 -43.69 -5.25 6.72
N LEU A 59 -43.62 -4.42 5.67
CA LEU A 59 -43.93 -4.84 4.30
C LEU A 59 -42.97 -5.92 3.79
N GLU A 60 -41.67 -5.76 3.99
CA GLU A 60 -40.66 -6.73 3.58
C GLU A 60 -40.70 -8.03 4.39
N ALA A 61 -41.12 -7.97 5.66
CA ALA A 61 -41.34 -9.15 6.48
C ALA A 61 -42.60 -9.92 6.06
N ALA A 62 -43.65 -9.22 5.65
CA ALA A 62 -44.90 -9.82 5.18
C ALA A 62 -44.75 -10.46 3.79
N ASP A 63 -43.91 -9.89 2.92
CA ASP A 63 -43.60 -10.43 1.60
C ASP A 63 -42.09 -10.32 1.31
N PRO A 64 -41.32 -11.41 1.54
CA PRO A 64 -39.89 -11.44 1.29
C PRO A 64 -39.50 -11.20 -0.19
N THR A 65 -40.43 -11.36 -1.14
CA THR A 65 -40.16 -11.06 -2.56
C THR A 65 -39.99 -9.56 -2.81
N LEU A 66 -40.46 -8.72 -1.89
CA LEU A 66 -40.28 -7.29 -1.97
C LEU A 66 -38.83 -6.90 -1.66
N ILE A 67 -38.08 -7.68 -0.86
CA ILE A 67 -36.73 -7.32 -0.41
C ILE A 67 -35.81 -7.07 -1.61
N SER A 68 -35.18 -5.90 -1.64
CA SER A 68 -34.25 -5.50 -2.69
C SER A 68 -32.85 -5.24 -2.11
N PRO A 69 -31.74 -5.57 -2.80
CA PRO A 69 -30.38 -5.40 -2.28
C PRO A 69 -29.99 -3.96 -1.90
N ASP A 70 -30.70 -2.97 -2.43
CA ASP A 70 -30.55 -1.53 -2.17
C ASP A 70 -31.54 -0.97 -1.14
N SER A 71 -32.36 -1.83 -0.53
CA SER A 71 -33.30 -1.39 0.50
C SER A 71 -32.54 -0.91 1.75
N PRO A 72 -32.96 0.20 2.38
CA PRO A 72 -32.36 0.69 3.62
C PRO A 72 -32.29 -0.37 4.74
N THR A 73 -33.21 -1.34 4.73
CA THR A 73 -33.30 -2.45 5.69
C THR A 73 -32.14 -3.44 5.55
N GLN A 74 -31.50 -3.50 4.38
CA GLN A 74 -30.42 -4.45 4.08
C GLN A 74 -29.03 -3.92 4.46
N ARG A 75 -28.95 -2.75 5.10
CA ARG A 75 -27.68 -2.13 5.49
C ARG A 75 -26.97 -2.87 6.63
N VAL A 76 -27.71 -3.50 7.54
CA VAL A 76 -27.16 -4.24 8.67
C VAL A 76 -27.54 -5.71 8.52
N GLY A 77 -26.55 -6.59 8.42
CA GLY A 77 -26.81 -8.03 8.27
C GLY A 77 -27.24 -8.67 9.59
N ASP A 78 -28.17 -9.61 9.53
CA ASP A 78 -28.67 -10.34 10.72
C ASP A 78 -27.67 -11.35 11.28
N ARG A 79 -26.73 -11.83 10.44
CA ARG A 79 -25.74 -12.84 10.82
C ARG A 79 -24.32 -12.30 10.70
N PRO A 80 -23.49 -12.44 11.75
CA PRO A 80 -22.07 -12.13 11.66
C PRO A 80 -21.38 -12.96 10.57
N SER A 81 -20.41 -12.36 9.89
CA SER A 81 -19.54 -13.09 8.97
C SER A 81 -18.66 -14.07 9.75
N SER A 82 -18.40 -15.25 9.19
CA SER A 82 -17.50 -16.22 9.81
C SER A 82 -16.02 -15.87 9.61
N GLN A 83 -15.70 -15.27 8.45
CA GLN A 83 -14.36 -14.82 8.07
C GLN A 83 -14.45 -13.82 6.90
N PHE A 84 -13.40 -13.04 6.69
CA PHE A 84 -13.23 -12.25 5.47
C PHE A 84 -12.55 -13.06 4.37
N THR A 85 -12.91 -12.80 3.13
CA THR A 85 -12.29 -13.42 1.96
C THR A 85 -11.32 -12.43 1.31
N SER A 86 -10.21 -12.97 0.81
CA SER A 86 -9.23 -12.19 0.07
C SER A 86 -9.73 -11.98 -1.36
N VAL A 87 -9.71 -10.74 -1.86
CA VAL A 87 -10.20 -10.38 -3.19
C VAL A 87 -9.16 -9.52 -3.92
N ARG A 88 -8.92 -9.84 -5.19
CA ARG A 88 -8.06 -9.04 -6.06
C ARG A 88 -8.81 -7.79 -6.50
N HIS A 89 -8.15 -6.64 -6.43
CA HIS A 89 -8.67 -5.38 -6.97
C HIS A 89 -8.61 -5.39 -8.49
N ASN A 90 -9.67 -4.90 -9.12
CA ASN A 90 -9.71 -4.74 -10.57
C ASN A 90 -8.70 -3.70 -11.04
N ILE A 91 -8.61 -2.59 -10.30
CA ILE A 91 -7.62 -1.53 -10.49
C ILE A 91 -6.73 -1.46 -9.24
N PRO A 92 -5.39 -1.56 -9.34
CA PRO A 92 -4.52 -1.50 -8.17
C PRO A 92 -4.63 -0.19 -7.38
N LEU A 93 -4.61 -0.28 -6.05
CA LEU A 93 -4.61 0.86 -5.13
C LEU A 93 -3.15 1.21 -4.78
N TYR A 94 -2.65 2.29 -5.37
CA TYR A 94 -1.32 2.81 -5.10
C TYR A 94 -1.26 3.61 -3.80
N SER A 95 -0.06 3.77 -3.26
CA SER A 95 0.19 4.78 -2.22
C SER A 95 0.51 6.13 -2.88
N LEU A 96 0.58 7.19 -2.09
CA LEU A 96 1.08 8.49 -2.53
C LEU A 96 2.53 8.67 -2.07
N GLU A 97 3.34 9.33 -2.90
CA GLU A 97 4.64 9.85 -2.47
C GLU A 97 4.40 11.00 -1.48
N ASN A 98 5.24 11.12 -0.45
CA ASN A 98 5.13 12.17 0.55
C ASN A 98 6.05 13.34 0.20
N ALA A 99 5.54 14.56 0.39
CA ALA A 99 6.32 15.78 0.56
C ALA A 99 6.14 16.28 1.99
N PHE A 100 7.21 16.76 2.62
CA PHE A 100 7.18 17.33 3.98
C PHE A 100 7.25 18.86 3.99
N ASN A 101 7.42 19.47 2.82
CA ASN A 101 7.47 20.91 2.63
C ASN A 101 7.14 21.26 1.16
N LEU A 102 6.92 22.55 0.91
CA LEU A 102 6.57 23.04 -0.42
C LEU A 102 7.72 22.97 -1.44
N ALA A 103 8.97 22.95 -0.99
CA ALA A 103 10.12 22.78 -1.89
C ALA A 103 10.16 21.37 -2.51
N GLU A 104 9.78 20.35 -1.74
CA GLU A 104 9.58 18.99 -2.25
C GLU A 104 8.41 18.91 -3.23
N VAL A 105 7.31 19.65 -3.00
CA VAL A 105 6.21 19.77 -3.97
C VAL A 105 6.67 20.42 -5.27
N ALA A 106 7.46 21.50 -5.21
CA ALA A 106 8.04 22.14 -6.40
C ALA A 106 9.00 21.22 -7.16
N THR A 107 9.72 20.37 -6.43
CA THR A 107 10.59 19.34 -7.02
C THR A 107 9.76 18.26 -7.74
N TRP A 108 8.67 17.80 -7.13
CA TRP A 108 7.71 16.90 -7.78
C TRP A 108 7.12 17.54 -9.03
N ASP A 109 6.77 18.82 -8.98
CA ASP A 109 6.21 19.56 -10.11
C ASP A 109 7.16 19.57 -11.32
N THR A 110 8.41 19.97 -11.06
CA THR A 110 9.47 19.97 -12.08
C THR A 110 9.69 18.56 -12.66
N ARG A 111 9.61 17.53 -11.80
CA ARG A 111 9.87 16.14 -12.18
C ARG A 111 8.79 15.59 -13.12
N TRP A 112 7.51 15.81 -12.86
CA TRP A 112 6.45 15.33 -13.76
C TRP A 112 6.46 16.09 -15.08
N ARG A 113 6.73 17.42 -15.07
CA ARG A 113 6.85 18.22 -16.30
C ARG A 113 7.97 17.71 -17.20
N ARG A 114 9.13 17.43 -16.61
CA ARG A 114 10.27 16.82 -17.34
C ARG A 114 9.92 15.44 -17.89
N TYR A 115 9.21 14.61 -17.12
CA TYR A 115 8.79 13.29 -17.61
C TYR A 115 7.75 13.41 -18.73
N TYR A 116 6.79 14.34 -18.63
CA TYR A 116 5.83 14.61 -19.70
C TYR A 116 6.52 14.94 -21.03
N ALA A 117 7.58 15.76 -20.99
CA ALA A 117 8.36 16.11 -22.17
C ALA A 117 9.04 14.90 -22.85
N THR A 118 9.26 13.77 -22.17
CA THR A 118 9.84 12.55 -22.78
C THR A 118 8.79 11.59 -23.34
N VAL A 119 7.51 11.78 -22.98
CA VAL A 119 6.40 10.91 -23.41
C VAL A 119 5.43 11.63 -24.37
N ALA A 120 5.54 12.95 -24.53
CA ALA A 120 4.77 13.69 -25.52
C ALA A 120 5.39 13.54 -26.93
N GLU A 121 4.65 12.89 -27.84
CA GLU A 121 4.99 12.83 -29.27
C GLU A 121 4.63 14.16 -29.94
N ALA A 122 5.65 14.91 -30.41
CA ALA A 122 5.57 16.26 -30.97
C ALA A 122 5.00 17.33 -30.03
N GLN A 123 5.83 18.33 -29.68
CA GLN A 123 5.51 19.44 -28.75
C GLN A 123 4.08 19.98 -28.90
N PRO A 124 3.18 19.73 -27.93
CA PRO A 124 2.04 20.59 -27.70
C PRO A 124 2.41 21.59 -26.58
N ALA A 125 1.67 22.69 -26.50
CA ALA A 125 1.64 23.49 -25.29
C ALA A 125 1.38 22.58 -24.07
N LEU A 126 1.97 22.91 -22.91
CA LEU A 126 1.70 22.19 -21.67
C LEU A 126 0.17 22.09 -21.48
N PRO A 127 -0.41 20.88 -21.37
CA PRO A 127 -1.83 20.73 -21.09
C PRO A 127 -2.17 21.37 -19.74
N ASP A 128 -3.47 21.56 -19.47
CA ASP A 128 -3.97 22.09 -18.20
C ASP A 128 -3.17 21.53 -17.01
N SER A 129 -2.39 22.41 -16.38
CA SER A 129 -1.51 22.08 -15.25
C SER A 129 -2.08 22.57 -13.93
N ALA A 130 -3.39 22.88 -13.87
CA ALA A 130 -4.06 23.14 -12.62
C ALA A 130 -3.98 21.91 -11.70
N TYR A 131 -4.04 22.18 -10.41
CA TYR A 131 -4.02 21.17 -9.36
C TYR A 131 -5.38 21.13 -8.67
N VAL A 132 -5.84 19.94 -8.32
CA VAL A 132 -6.93 19.77 -7.36
C VAL A 132 -6.29 19.43 -6.02
N CYS A 133 -6.49 20.30 -5.04
CA CYS A 133 -6.05 20.10 -3.67
C CYS A 133 -7.23 19.59 -2.83
N GLU A 134 -7.03 18.45 -2.18
CA GLU A 134 -8.00 17.80 -1.30
C GLU A 134 -7.36 17.59 0.08
N LEU A 135 -8.15 17.63 1.15
CA LEU A 135 -7.66 17.23 2.48
C LEU A 135 -7.30 15.75 2.48
N LYS A 136 -6.15 15.42 3.04
CA LYS A 136 -5.71 14.04 3.20
C LYS A 136 -6.33 13.47 4.48
N ILE A 137 -7.41 12.72 4.30
CA ILE A 137 -8.20 12.17 5.41
C ILE A 137 -7.42 11.06 6.12
N ASP A 138 -7.37 11.09 7.45
CA ASP A 138 -6.70 10.06 8.24
C ASP A 138 -7.67 8.92 8.59
N GLY A 139 -7.78 7.96 7.68
CA GLY A 139 -8.70 6.83 7.79
C GLY A 139 -8.18 5.55 7.18
N SER A 140 -9.08 4.79 6.56
CA SER A 140 -8.80 3.55 5.86
C SER A 140 -9.41 3.58 4.45
N ALA A 141 -8.54 3.49 3.44
CA ALA A 141 -8.95 3.41 2.04
C ALA A 141 -9.83 2.20 1.75
N LEU A 142 -10.94 2.45 1.04
CA LEU A 142 -11.86 1.45 0.51
C LEU A 142 -11.95 1.53 -1.01
N ALA A 143 -12.13 0.37 -1.62
CA ALA A 143 -12.51 0.22 -3.03
C ALA A 143 -13.95 -0.32 -3.10
N LEU A 144 -14.82 0.41 -3.80
CA LEU A 144 -16.23 0.07 -3.95
C LEU A 144 -16.49 -0.26 -5.42
N THR A 145 -17.16 -1.38 -5.67
CA THR A 145 -17.59 -1.78 -7.01
C THR A 145 -19.11 -1.78 -7.08
N TYR A 146 -19.62 -1.06 -8.07
CA TYR A 146 -21.03 -1.01 -8.40
C TYR A 146 -21.25 -1.65 -9.77
N GLU A 147 -22.23 -2.55 -9.85
CA GLU A 147 -22.68 -3.14 -11.11
C GLU A 147 -24.11 -2.69 -11.39
N ASN A 148 -24.34 -2.10 -12.56
CA ASN A 148 -25.63 -1.50 -12.95
C ASN A 148 -26.19 -0.56 -11.86
N GLY A 149 -25.30 0.21 -11.23
CA GLY A 149 -25.61 1.15 -10.16
C GLY A 149 -25.81 0.54 -8.77
N LEU A 150 -25.72 -0.77 -8.58
CA LEU A 150 -25.88 -1.42 -7.26
C LEU A 150 -24.54 -1.79 -6.63
N LEU A 151 -24.37 -1.53 -5.34
CA LEU A 151 -23.17 -1.90 -4.59
C LEU A 151 -23.05 -3.42 -4.47
N VAL A 152 -22.10 -4.00 -5.21
CA VAL A 152 -21.84 -5.44 -5.19
C VAL A 152 -20.62 -5.81 -4.35
N ARG A 153 -19.65 -4.91 -4.20
CA ARG A 153 -18.43 -5.19 -3.44
C ARG A 153 -17.88 -3.95 -2.75
N GLY A 154 -17.44 -4.13 -1.51
CA GLY A 154 -16.59 -3.19 -0.79
C GLY A 154 -15.36 -3.90 -0.23
N ALA A 155 -14.16 -3.45 -0.60
CA ALA A 155 -12.91 -4.11 -0.23
C ALA A 155 -11.92 -3.15 0.43
N THR A 156 -11.15 -3.66 1.40
CA THR A 156 -10.03 -2.91 2.00
C THR A 156 -8.85 -2.81 1.02
N ARG A 157 -7.95 -1.84 1.23
CA ARG A 157 -6.74 -1.72 0.38
C ARG A 157 -5.87 -2.99 0.37
N GLY A 158 -5.66 -3.60 1.54
CA GLY A 158 -4.69 -4.69 1.71
C GLY A 158 -3.27 -4.29 1.25
N ASP A 159 -2.69 -5.05 0.33
CA ASP A 159 -1.36 -4.78 -0.23
C ASP A 159 -1.37 -3.87 -1.48
N GLY A 160 -2.54 -3.39 -1.89
CA GLY A 160 -2.74 -2.57 -3.09
C GLY A 160 -3.15 -3.38 -4.31
N VAL A 161 -2.89 -4.68 -4.36
CA VAL A 161 -3.34 -5.60 -5.42
C VAL A 161 -4.48 -6.48 -4.92
N THR A 162 -4.42 -6.88 -3.65
CA THR A 162 -5.38 -7.77 -2.99
C THR A 162 -5.83 -7.18 -1.66
N GLY A 163 -7.14 -7.08 -1.50
CA GLY A 163 -7.84 -6.59 -0.31
C GLY A 163 -8.65 -7.68 0.40
N GLU A 164 -9.33 -7.29 1.47
CA GLU A 164 -10.32 -8.13 2.14
C GLU A 164 -11.72 -7.65 1.72
N ASP A 165 -12.59 -8.57 1.31
CA ASP A 165 -14.00 -8.27 1.09
C ASP A 165 -14.70 -8.05 2.42
N ILE A 166 -15.15 -6.81 2.62
CA ILE A 166 -15.86 -6.34 3.81
C ILE A 166 -17.20 -5.73 3.42
N THR A 167 -17.81 -6.20 2.33
CA THR A 167 -19.07 -5.66 1.79
C THR A 167 -20.17 -5.54 2.85
N PRO A 168 -20.40 -6.52 3.76
CA PRO A 168 -21.38 -6.37 4.83
C PRO A 168 -21.11 -5.18 5.75
N ASN A 169 -19.84 -4.89 6.04
CA ASN A 169 -19.45 -3.77 6.91
C ASN A 169 -19.60 -2.45 6.17
N VAL A 170 -19.22 -2.40 4.90
CA VAL A 170 -19.36 -1.21 4.04
C VAL A 170 -20.82 -0.79 3.89
N ARG A 171 -21.76 -1.74 3.77
CA ARG A 171 -23.21 -1.43 3.70
C ARG A 171 -23.73 -0.66 4.91
N THR A 172 -23.09 -0.81 6.07
CA THR A 172 -23.49 -0.11 7.31
C THR A 172 -23.11 1.37 7.31
N ILE A 173 -22.16 1.79 6.46
CA ILE A 173 -21.68 3.17 6.36
C ILE A 173 -22.70 3.99 5.58
N ARG A 174 -23.41 4.88 6.27
CA ARG A 174 -24.60 5.57 5.75
C ARG A 174 -24.31 6.52 4.59
N SER A 175 -23.14 7.15 4.57
CA SER A 175 -22.66 8.03 3.49
C SER A 175 -22.24 7.30 2.22
N ILE A 176 -22.17 5.96 2.24
CA ILE A 176 -21.98 5.14 1.05
C ILE A 176 -23.35 4.75 0.47
N PRO A 177 -23.71 5.17 -0.76
CA PRO A 177 -24.97 4.79 -1.38
C PRO A 177 -24.99 3.29 -1.71
N LEU A 178 -26.10 2.60 -1.43
CA LEU A 178 -26.29 1.21 -1.90
C LEU A 178 -26.64 1.15 -3.38
N ARG A 179 -27.34 2.19 -3.87
CA ARG A 179 -27.63 2.42 -5.28
C ARG A 179 -27.15 3.82 -5.68
N LEU A 180 -26.42 3.92 -6.78
CA LEU A 180 -26.01 5.19 -7.36
C LEU A 180 -27.21 5.96 -7.93
N LYS A 181 -27.19 7.29 -7.79
CA LYS A 181 -28.19 8.17 -8.39
C LYS A 181 -27.85 8.41 -9.87
N GLY A 182 -28.88 8.46 -10.72
CA GLY A 182 -28.75 8.76 -12.15
C GLY A 182 -29.39 7.71 -13.05
N GLU A 183 -29.60 8.08 -14.31
CA GLU A 183 -30.08 7.21 -15.37
C GLU A 183 -28.93 6.81 -16.30
N HIS A 184 -29.07 5.69 -17.02
CA HIS A 184 -28.08 5.21 -17.99
C HIS A 184 -26.66 5.06 -17.43
N LEU A 185 -26.55 4.65 -16.15
CA LEU A 185 -25.27 4.43 -15.48
C LEU A 185 -24.40 3.42 -16.22
N PRO A 186 -23.06 3.58 -16.18
CA PRO A 186 -22.15 2.58 -16.73
C PRO A 186 -22.38 1.20 -16.11
N PRO A 187 -22.12 0.11 -16.85
CA PRO A 187 -22.34 -1.24 -16.36
C PRO A 187 -21.51 -1.53 -15.11
N VAL A 188 -20.30 -0.96 -15.03
CA VAL A 188 -19.43 -1.05 -13.86
C VAL A 188 -18.87 0.32 -13.51
N VAL A 189 -19.05 0.69 -12.24
CA VAL A 189 -18.49 1.92 -11.64
C VAL A 189 -17.64 1.51 -10.44
N GLU A 190 -16.38 1.95 -10.43
CA GLU A 190 -15.50 1.79 -9.28
C GLU A 190 -15.23 3.13 -8.61
N VAL A 191 -15.39 3.14 -7.29
CA VAL A 191 -15.19 4.34 -6.47
C VAL A 191 -14.14 4.03 -5.42
N ARG A 192 -13.21 4.96 -5.23
CA ARG A 192 -12.26 4.92 -4.11
C ARG A 192 -12.54 6.08 -3.19
N GLY A 193 -12.37 5.82 -1.92
CA GLY A 193 -12.53 6.82 -0.87
C GLY A 193 -11.89 6.39 0.43
N GLU A 194 -11.96 7.27 1.42
CA GLU A 194 -11.45 7.01 2.75
C GLU A 194 -12.61 6.84 3.71
N ALA A 195 -12.69 5.68 4.37
CA ALA A 195 -13.56 5.51 5.53
C ALA A 195 -12.85 6.02 6.78
N PHE A 196 -13.51 6.88 7.54
CA PHE A 196 -12.94 7.53 8.71
C PHE A 196 -13.94 7.57 9.85
N LEU A 197 -13.43 7.89 11.04
CA LEU A 197 -14.24 8.03 12.24
C LEU A 197 -14.31 9.51 12.61
N PRO A 198 -15.51 10.12 12.65
CA PRO A 198 -15.70 11.46 13.21
C PRO A 198 -15.14 11.57 14.63
N LEU A 199 -14.62 12.74 15.00
CA LEU A 199 -13.93 12.95 16.28
C LEU A 199 -14.83 12.78 17.50
N ASP A 200 -16.07 13.23 17.42
CA ASP A 200 -17.10 13.07 18.45
C ASP A 200 -17.43 11.57 18.66
N VAL A 201 -17.64 10.83 17.57
CA VAL A 201 -17.88 9.38 17.62
C VAL A 201 -16.68 8.63 18.19
N PHE A 202 -15.45 9.03 17.82
CA PHE A 202 -14.23 8.48 18.39
C PHE A 202 -14.14 8.70 19.91
N GLN A 203 -14.41 9.92 20.37
CA GLN A 203 -14.42 10.26 21.80
C GLN A 203 -15.47 9.43 22.55
N GLN A 204 -16.69 9.32 22.00
CA GLN A 204 -17.75 8.48 22.57
C GLN A 204 -17.31 7.02 22.70
N ILE A 205 -16.74 6.43 21.63
CA ILE A 205 -16.28 5.03 21.67
C ILE A 205 -15.21 4.84 22.73
N ASN A 206 -14.27 5.78 22.88
CA ASN A 206 -13.26 5.67 23.92
C ASN A 206 -13.84 5.82 25.32
N GLN A 207 -14.82 6.69 25.52
CA GLN A 207 -15.54 6.79 26.80
C GLN A 207 -16.25 5.47 27.14
N GLU A 208 -17.00 4.88 26.20
CA GLU A 208 -17.66 3.58 26.39
C GLU A 208 -16.66 2.46 26.73
N ARG A 209 -15.47 2.49 26.12
CA ARG A 209 -14.39 1.52 26.40
C ARG A 209 -13.78 1.73 27.77
N GLU A 210 -13.58 2.99 28.19
CA GLU A 210 -13.08 3.33 29.51
C GLU A 210 -14.02 2.83 30.61
N GLU A 211 -15.33 3.09 30.45
CA GLU A 211 -16.38 2.63 31.36
C GLU A 211 -16.45 1.10 31.43
N ALA A 212 -16.17 0.41 30.32
CA ALA A 212 -16.08 -1.05 30.25
C ALA A 212 -14.74 -1.63 30.73
N GLY A 213 -13.75 -0.80 31.10
CA GLY A 213 -12.40 -1.24 31.48
C GLY A 213 -11.58 -1.82 30.32
N GLU A 214 -11.94 -1.51 29.08
CA GLU A 214 -11.22 -1.93 27.88
C GLU A 214 -10.10 -0.95 27.50
N ALA A 215 -9.09 -1.44 26.77
CA ALA A 215 -8.04 -0.57 26.26
C ALA A 215 -8.60 0.45 25.25
N LEU A 216 -8.30 1.73 25.44
CA LEU A 216 -8.72 2.82 24.55
C LEU A 216 -8.08 2.68 23.17
N PHE A 217 -8.76 3.18 22.14
CA PHE A 217 -8.15 3.37 20.84
C PHE A 217 -7.18 4.55 20.87
N ALA A 218 -5.99 4.33 20.32
CA ALA A 218 -4.93 5.34 20.31
C ALA A 218 -5.20 6.51 19.35
N ASN A 219 -5.88 6.27 18.22
CA ASN A 219 -6.25 7.32 17.29
C ASN A 219 -7.47 6.90 16.44
N PRO A 220 -8.19 7.87 15.82
CA PRO A 220 -9.34 7.61 14.95
C PRO A 220 -9.05 6.66 13.80
N ARG A 221 -7.86 6.74 13.19
CA ARG A 221 -7.45 5.87 12.08
C ARG A 221 -7.44 4.38 12.47
N ASN A 222 -6.79 4.05 13.59
CA ASN A 222 -6.72 2.69 14.12
C ASN A 222 -8.10 2.21 14.57
N ALA A 223 -8.89 3.08 15.18
CA ALA A 223 -10.27 2.79 15.53
C ALA A 223 -11.10 2.46 14.28
N ALA A 224 -10.97 3.24 13.21
CA ALA A 224 -11.66 3.00 11.94
C ALA A 224 -11.25 1.67 11.29
N ALA A 225 -9.94 1.42 11.17
CA ALA A 225 -9.41 0.17 10.61
C ALA A 225 -9.88 -1.07 11.41
N GLY A 226 -9.82 -0.99 12.75
CA GLY A 226 -10.28 -2.07 13.63
C GLY A 226 -11.80 -2.25 13.60
N THR A 227 -12.55 -1.19 13.32
CA THR A 227 -14.01 -1.23 13.15
C THR A 227 -14.41 -1.88 11.84
N LEU A 228 -13.79 -1.48 10.72
CA LEU A 228 -14.05 -2.08 9.40
C LEU A 228 -13.78 -3.59 9.34
N ARG A 229 -12.95 -4.11 10.26
CA ARG A 229 -12.57 -5.52 10.36
C ARG A 229 -13.32 -6.29 11.46
N GLN A 230 -14.44 -5.76 11.95
CA GLN A 230 -15.33 -6.54 12.82
C GLN A 230 -16.10 -7.57 12.00
N LEU A 231 -16.12 -8.83 12.45
CA LEU A 231 -16.91 -9.89 11.81
C LEU A 231 -18.41 -9.63 11.94
N ASP A 232 -18.83 -8.92 12.99
CA ASP A 232 -20.20 -8.53 13.21
C ASP A 232 -20.46 -7.10 12.71
N SER A 233 -21.15 -6.99 11.57
CA SER A 233 -21.51 -5.71 10.95
C SER A 233 -22.35 -4.81 11.88
N ARG A 234 -23.04 -5.36 12.89
CA ARG A 234 -23.80 -4.59 13.88
C ARG A 234 -22.88 -3.73 14.75
N ILE A 235 -21.66 -4.19 15.03
CA ILE A 235 -20.66 -3.40 15.75
C ILE A 235 -20.20 -2.23 14.88
N VAL A 236 -20.00 -2.48 13.58
CA VAL A 236 -19.61 -1.44 12.61
C VAL A 236 -20.69 -0.36 12.50
N ALA A 237 -21.96 -0.78 12.39
CA ALA A 237 -23.10 0.12 12.34
C ALA A 237 -23.20 1.03 13.58
N ARG A 238 -22.96 0.48 14.79
CA ARG A 238 -22.97 1.25 16.04
C ARG A 238 -21.86 2.28 16.12
N ARG A 239 -20.71 2.01 15.49
CA ARG A 239 -19.53 2.89 15.49
C ARG A 239 -19.57 3.98 14.42
N ARG A 240 -20.67 4.09 13.65
CA ARG A 240 -21.01 5.23 12.78
C ARG A 240 -19.83 5.76 11.96
N LEU A 241 -19.12 4.87 11.28
CA LEU A 241 -18.10 5.28 10.32
C LEU A 241 -18.71 6.16 9.24
N ASP A 242 -17.87 7.04 8.70
CA ASP A 242 -18.21 7.92 7.61
C ASP A 242 -17.21 7.74 6.45
N PHE A 243 -17.49 8.33 5.30
CA PHE A 243 -16.77 8.08 4.05
C PHE A 243 -16.73 9.32 3.15
N PHE A 244 -15.55 9.63 2.64
CA PHE A 244 -15.38 10.59 1.55
C PHE A 244 -14.85 9.89 0.30
N ALA A 245 -15.58 10.01 -0.81
CA ALA A 245 -15.13 9.56 -2.13
C ALA A 245 -14.14 10.56 -2.75
N TYR A 246 -13.11 10.06 -3.43
CA TYR A 246 -12.06 10.91 -4.03
C TYR A 246 -11.55 10.45 -5.41
N THR A 247 -11.95 9.26 -5.88
CA THR A 247 -11.60 8.77 -7.22
C THR A 247 -12.76 7.98 -7.81
N LEU A 248 -12.97 8.17 -9.11
CA LEU A 248 -13.99 7.53 -9.90
C LEU A 248 -13.35 6.85 -11.12
N HIS A 249 -13.69 5.59 -11.35
CA HIS A 249 -13.36 4.86 -12.57
C HIS A 249 -14.64 4.32 -13.20
N LEU A 250 -14.83 4.62 -14.48
CA LEU A 250 -16.00 4.21 -15.25
C LEU A 250 -15.55 3.20 -16.30
N ALA A 251 -16.05 1.97 -16.21
CA ALA A 251 -15.77 0.94 -17.21
C ALA A 251 -16.95 0.82 -18.20
N GLY A 252 -16.61 0.58 -19.47
CA GLY A 252 -17.57 0.48 -20.57
C GLY A 252 -17.42 1.58 -21.62
N ASP A 253 -18.03 1.32 -22.77
CA ASP A 253 -18.12 2.15 -23.98
C ASP A 253 -19.49 2.84 -24.12
N GLY A 254 -20.31 2.81 -23.07
CA GLY A 254 -21.61 3.48 -23.06
C GLY A 254 -21.52 5.00 -23.20
N ASN A 255 -22.60 5.62 -23.66
CA ASN A 255 -22.77 7.08 -23.85
C ASN A 255 -22.76 7.90 -22.54
N PHE A 256 -22.31 7.34 -21.41
CA PHE A 256 -22.25 8.07 -20.16
C PHE A 256 -21.10 9.10 -20.20
N PRO A 257 -21.34 10.37 -19.85
CA PRO A 257 -20.31 11.40 -19.88
C PRO A 257 -19.13 11.03 -18.98
N LYS A 258 -17.93 10.90 -19.56
CA LYS A 258 -16.70 10.68 -18.79
C LYS A 258 -16.13 12.03 -18.38
N PRO A 259 -15.74 12.23 -17.11
CA PRO A 259 -15.12 13.47 -16.67
C PRO A 259 -13.79 13.67 -17.41
N ALA A 260 -13.49 14.90 -17.80
CA ALA A 260 -12.20 15.26 -18.39
C ALA A 260 -11.17 15.60 -17.30
N SER A 261 -11.63 16.00 -16.12
CA SER A 261 -10.79 16.46 -15.01
C SER A 261 -11.13 15.79 -13.67
N GLN A 262 -10.18 15.82 -12.74
CA GLN A 262 -10.36 15.38 -11.37
C GLN A 262 -11.44 16.20 -10.68
N TRP A 263 -11.52 17.52 -10.95
CA TRP A 263 -12.59 18.36 -10.41
C TRP A 263 -13.98 17.88 -10.84
N GLU A 264 -14.17 17.66 -12.15
CA GLU A 264 -15.42 17.12 -12.69
C GLU A 264 -15.72 15.71 -12.15
N ALA A 265 -14.70 14.88 -11.92
CA ALA A 265 -14.89 13.56 -11.33
C ALA A 265 -15.41 13.64 -9.89
N LEU A 266 -14.94 14.63 -9.10
CA LEU A 266 -15.45 14.89 -7.76
C LEU A 266 -16.89 15.43 -7.77
N ASP A 267 -17.23 16.31 -8.72
CA ASP A 267 -18.59 16.80 -8.91
C ASP A 267 -19.53 15.65 -9.33
N LEU A 268 -19.09 14.80 -10.26
CA LEU A 268 -19.83 13.62 -10.71
C LEU A 268 -20.07 12.64 -9.54
N LEU A 269 -19.06 12.39 -8.70
CA LEU A 269 -19.25 11.58 -7.49
C LEU A 269 -20.38 12.12 -6.59
N GLN A 270 -20.48 13.45 -6.42
CA GLN A 270 -21.59 14.05 -5.67
C GLN A 270 -22.94 13.79 -6.34
N THR A 271 -23.03 13.96 -7.67
CA THR A 271 -24.28 13.68 -8.40
C THR A 271 -24.69 12.21 -8.34
N LEU A 272 -23.73 11.28 -8.26
CA LEU A 272 -23.96 9.85 -8.09
C LEU A 272 -24.41 9.47 -6.66
N GLY A 273 -24.39 10.42 -5.72
CA GLY A 273 -24.88 10.24 -4.36
C GLY A 273 -23.80 10.03 -3.30
N PHE A 274 -22.51 10.27 -3.62
CA PHE A 274 -21.43 10.19 -2.64
C PHE A 274 -21.22 11.50 -1.89
N ARG A 275 -20.79 11.37 -0.64
CA ARG A 275 -20.16 12.46 0.09
C ARG A 275 -18.75 12.67 -0.45
N VAL A 276 -18.46 13.88 -0.89
CA VAL A 276 -17.12 14.32 -1.28
C VAL A 276 -16.72 15.45 -0.35
N ASN A 277 -15.45 15.49 0.04
CA ASN A 277 -15.00 16.47 1.01
C ASN A 277 -15.25 17.90 0.48
N PRO A 278 -15.96 18.76 1.24
CA PRO A 278 -16.27 20.12 0.80
C PRO A 278 -15.03 21.02 0.80
N ASN A 279 -14.02 20.67 1.59
CA ASN A 279 -12.76 21.40 1.73
C ASN A 279 -11.77 20.99 0.64
N ARG A 280 -12.16 21.22 -0.62
CA ARG A 280 -11.33 21.02 -1.81
C ARG A 280 -11.17 22.32 -2.58
N LYS A 281 -10.07 22.48 -3.30
CA LYS A 281 -9.81 23.68 -4.10
C LYS A 281 -9.13 23.35 -5.42
N LEU A 282 -9.64 23.90 -6.51
CA LEU A 282 -8.92 23.99 -7.77
C LEU A 282 -7.90 25.13 -7.67
N CYS A 283 -6.63 24.81 -7.89
CA CYS A 283 -5.49 25.71 -7.75
C CYS A 283 -4.78 25.83 -9.10
N GLU A 284 -4.73 27.01 -9.68
CA GLU A 284 -4.12 27.25 -11.00
C GLU A 284 -2.58 27.27 -10.95
N SER A 285 -2.00 27.37 -9.75
CA SER A 285 -0.56 27.49 -9.55
C SER A 285 -0.10 26.90 -8.22
N LEU A 286 1.20 26.62 -8.10
CA LEU A 286 1.82 26.20 -6.83
C LEU A 286 1.71 27.26 -5.72
N GLU A 287 1.56 28.53 -6.08
CA GLU A 287 1.34 29.61 -5.12
C GLU A 287 -0.06 29.50 -4.49
N GLU A 288 -1.08 29.15 -5.28
CA GLU A 288 -2.42 28.85 -4.73
C GLU A 288 -2.43 27.58 -3.89
N VAL A 289 -1.64 26.56 -4.29
CA VAL A 289 -1.43 25.34 -3.48
C VAL A 289 -0.82 25.69 -2.13
N ARG A 290 0.20 26.57 -2.10
CA ARG A 290 0.80 27.08 -0.85
C ARG A 290 -0.23 27.78 0.02
N GLN A 291 -1.01 28.70 -0.54
CA GLN A 291 -2.03 29.43 0.22
C GLN A 291 -3.08 28.47 0.83
N PHE A 292 -3.46 27.43 0.09
CA PHE A 292 -4.35 26.39 0.58
C PHE A 292 -3.71 25.55 1.70
N ALA A 293 -2.43 25.21 1.58
CA ALA A 293 -1.66 24.51 2.62
C ALA A 293 -1.53 25.35 3.90
N ASP A 294 -1.14 26.61 3.79
CA ASP A 294 -0.96 27.54 4.93
C ASP A 294 -2.28 27.74 5.70
N HIS A 295 -3.41 27.80 4.99
CA HIS A 295 -4.73 27.89 5.61
C HIS A 295 -5.06 26.62 6.41
N TRP A 296 -4.95 25.45 5.78
CA TRP A 296 -5.36 24.18 6.38
C TRP A 296 -4.41 23.66 7.45
N GLU A 297 -3.15 24.11 7.49
CA GLU A 297 -2.25 23.84 8.62
C GLU A 297 -2.86 24.29 9.96
N ARG A 298 -3.65 25.37 9.94
CA ARG A 298 -4.31 25.94 11.12
C ARG A 298 -5.78 25.54 11.21
N ALA A 299 -6.55 25.69 10.14
CA ALA A 299 -8.00 25.44 10.15
C ALA A 299 -8.37 23.97 10.38
N ARG A 300 -7.42 23.03 10.17
CA ARG A 300 -7.66 21.59 10.40
C ARG A 300 -8.10 21.25 11.83
N PHE A 301 -7.73 22.06 12.83
CA PHE A 301 -8.07 21.78 14.23
C PHE A 301 -9.56 22.02 14.54
N ASP A 302 -10.26 22.73 13.65
CA ASP A 302 -11.70 23.00 13.78
C ASP A 302 -12.57 21.98 13.02
N LEU A 303 -11.94 21.00 12.33
CA LEU A 303 -12.66 19.98 11.57
C LEU A 303 -13.24 18.89 12.48
N PRO A 304 -14.41 18.32 12.13
CA PRO A 304 -14.99 17.19 12.87
C PRO A 304 -14.30 15.85 12.57
N TYR A 305 -13.20 15.85 11.83
CA TYR A 305 -12.43 14.66 11.43
C TYR A 305 -10.95 14.99 11.32
N LEU A 306 -10.09 13.96 11.46
CA LEU A 306 -8.64 14.15 11.34
C LEU A 306 -8.17 14.16 9.88
N THR A 307 -7.16 15.01 9.65
CA THR A 307 -6.42 15.08 8.40
C THR A 307 -4.93 15.20 8.68
N ASP A 308 -4.13 14.46 7.91
CA ASP A 308 -2.68 14.39 8.06
C ASP A 308 -1.88 15.20 7.01
N GLY A 309 -2.59 15.95 6.17
CA GLY A 309 -1.99 16.81 5.17
C GLY A 309 -2.95 17.14 4.05
N LEU A 310 -2.39 17.42 2.89
CA LEU A 310 -3.10 17.63 1.64
C LEU A 310 -2.70 16.57 0.61
N VAL A 311 -3.62 16.22 -0.27
CA VAL A 311 -3.33 15.52 -1.51
C VAL A 311 -3.42 16.53 -2.64
N ILE A 312 -2.34 16.66 -3.39
CA ILE A 312 -2.23 17.53 -4.56
C ILE A 312 -2.24 16.61 -5.79
N LYS A 313 -3.26 16.76 -6.64
CA LYS A 313 -3.42 15.96 -7.87
C LYS A 313 -3.39 16.89 -9.08
N LEU A 314 -2.80 16.46 -10.19
CA LEU A 314 -2.98 17.15 -11.46
C LEU A 314 -4.45 17.06 -11.90
N ASN A 315 -5.03 18.16 -12.37
CA ASN A 315 -6.46 18.22 -12.66
C ASN A 315 -6.84 17.37 -13.88
N GLY A 316 -6.16 17.49 -15.02
CA GLY A 316 -6.54 16.78 -16.25
C GLY A 316 -6.35 15.26 -16.17
N LEU A 317 -7.42 14.46 -16.34
CA LEU A 317 -7.33 12.99 -16.26
C LEU A 317 -6.50 12.38 -17.41
N ALA A 318 -6.60 12.95 -18.61
CA ALA A 318 -5.76 12.54 -19.73
C ALA A 318 -4.25 12.74 -19.45
N LEU A 319 -3.90 13.78 -18.68
CA LEU A 319 -2.52 13.99 -18.23
C LEU A 319 -2.11 12.96 -17.18
N GLN A 320 -3.01 12.63 -16.23
CA GLN A 320 -2.76 11.57 -15.24
C GLN A 320 -2.49 10.22 -15.92
N GLU A 321 -3.30 9.84 -16.92
CA GLU A 321 -3.14 8.60 -17.69
C GLU A 321 -1.81 8.54 -18.41
N ARG A 322 -1.42 9.63 -19.10
CA ARG A 322 -0.13 9.70 -19.82
C ARG A 322 1.08 9.63 -18.90
N LEU A 323 1.01 10.26 -17.75
CA LEU A 323 2.09 10.21 -16.75
C LEU A 323 2.17 8.83 -16.09
N GLY A 324 1.03 8.20 -15.86
CA GLY A 324 0.96 6.88 -15.26
C GLY A 324 1.59 6.81 -13.86
N PHE A 325 2.22 5.67 -13.58
CA PHE A 325 2.69 5.31 -12.25
C PHE A 325 4.19 4.98 -12.25
N THR A 326 4.80 5.10 -11.08
CA THR A 326 6.03 4.37 -10.73
C THR A 326 5.66 2.97 -10.24
N GLN A 327 6.62 2.20 -9.73
CA GLN A 327 6.31 0.90 -9.12
C GLN A 327 5.34 1.01 -7.92
N LYS A 328 5.28 2.16 -7.23
CA LYS A 328 4.52 2.31 -5.97
C LYS A 328 3.58 3.52 -5.89
N PHE A 329 3.86 4.57 -6.66
CA PHE A 329 3.20 5.86 -6.54
C PHE A 329 2.74 6.40 -7.91
N PRO A 330 1.59 7.07 -8.00
CA PRO A 330 1.23 7.83 -9.20
C PRO A 330 2.24 8.96 -9.41
N ARG A 331 2.58 9.25 -10.67
CA ARG A 331 3.45 10.41 -10.97
C ARG A 331 2.69 11.74 -10.89
N TRP A 332 1.37 11.67 -10.96
CA TRP A 332 0.45 12.80 -11.09
C TRP A 332 -0.19 13.25 -9.77
N ALA A 333 0.18 12.66 -8.63
CA ALA A 333 -0.27 13.10 -7.31
C ALA A 333 0.81 12.96 -6.25
N ILE A 334 0.76 13.86 -5.25
CA ILE A 334 1.67 13.88 -4.10
C ILE A 334 0.91 14.22 -2.82
N ALA A 335 1.33 13.65 -1.69
CA ALA A 335 0.79 13.96 -0.37
C ALA A 335 1.70 14.97 0.35
N LEU A 336 1.27 16.23 0.49
CA LEU A 336 1.96 17.21 1.32
C LEU A 336 1.52 17.01 2.77
N LYS A 337 2.40 16.45 3.59
CA LYS A 337 2.15 16.24 5.03
C LYS A 337 2.25 17.55 5.78
N TYR A 338 1.43 17.72 6.81
CA TYR A 338 1.64 18.82 7.76
C TYR A 338 2.98 18.62 8.49
N PRO A 339 3.60 19.71 8.98
CA PRO A 339 4.74 19.60 9.87
C PRO A 339 4.40 18.67 11.04
N ALA A 340 5.27 17.71 11.31
CA ALA A 340 5.06 16.77 12.40
C ALA A 340 5.02 17.54 13.73
N GLU A 341 4.05 17.21 14.57
CA GLU A 341 3.96 17.75 15.92
C GLU A 341 5.25 17.46 16.68
N GLU A 342 5.86 18.49 17.27
CA GLU A 342 7.06 18.40 18.07
C GLU A 342 6.70 18.62 19.54
N ALA A 343 7.17 17.73 20.42
CA ALA A 343 6.96 17.87 21.85
C ALA A 343 8.29 17.72 22.61
N PRO A 344 8.55 18.53 23.65
CA PRO A 344 9.67 18.31 24.56
C PRO A 344 9.39 17.14 25.50
N THR A 345 10.39 16.30 25.74
CA THR A 345 10.36 15.27 26.79
C THR A 345 11.77 14.95 27.29
N VAL A 346 11.88 14.20 28.38
CA VAL A 346 13.16 13.83 29.01
C VAL A 346 13.60 12.45 28.57
N VAL A 347 14.87 12.29 28.19
CA VAL A 347 15.50 10.98 27.96
C VAL A 347 15.77 10.31 29.31
N GLN A 348 15.00 9.29 29.67
CA GLN A 348 15.18 8.52 30.91
C GLN A 348 16.28 7.45 30.79
N GLY A 349 16.54 6.98 29.58
CA GLY A 349 17.57 6.01 29.30
C GLY A 349 17.80 5.84 27.80
N ILE A 350 18.88 5.17 27.44
CA ILE A 350 19.14 4.78 26.04
C ILE A 350 19.36 3.27 26.03
N SER A 351 18.43 2.54 25.41
CA SER A 351 18.56 1.11 25.20
C SER A 351 19.12 0.82 23.81
N VAL A 352 19.67 -0.38 23.62
CA VAL A 352 20.28 -0.78 22.36
C VAL A 352 19.60 -2.03 21.86
N GLN A 353 19.05 -1.97 20.65
CA GLN A 353 18.37 -3.08 20.00
C GLN A 353 19.23 -3.67 18.89
N VAL A 354 19.20 -4.98 18.73
CA VAL A 354 19.84 -5.68 17.61
C VAL A 354 18.74 -6.10 16.63
N GLY A 355 18.74 -5.51 15.44
CA GLY A 355 17.79 -5.82 14.39
C GLY A 355 18.09 -7.12 13.65
N ARG A 356 17.17 -7.52 12.76
CA ARG A 356 17.28 -8.71 11.91
C ARG A 356 18.61 -8.83 11.18
N THR A 357 19.12 -7.74 10.61
CA THR A 357 20.37 -7.74 9.83
C THR A 357 21.60 -7.50 10.72
N GLY A 358 21.47 -7.72 12.03
CA GLY A 358 22.49 -7.42 13.03
C GLY A 358 22.68 -5.94 13.34
N ALA A 359 21.91 -5.03 12.72
CA ALA A 359 22.02 -3.58 12.94
C ALA A 359 21.80 -3.25 14.41
N VAL A 360 22.75 -2.57 15.03
CA VAL A 360 22.71 -2.17 16.42
C VAL A 360 22.16 -0.75 16.50
N THR A 361 20.89 -0.65 16.88
CA THR A 361 20.11 0.59 16.83
C THR A 361 19.90 1.12 18.24
N PRO A 362 20.38 2.33 18.56
CA PRO A 362 20.09 2.98 19.82
C PRO A 362 18.65 3.52 19.84
N VAL A 363 17.98 3.39 20.98
CA VAL A 363 16.60 3.82 21.19
C VAL A 363 16.55 4.62 22.49
N ALA A 364 16.07 5.87 22.39
CA ALA A 364 15.81 6.68 23.57
C ALA A 364 14.56 6.15 24.28
N GLU A 365 14.70 5.82 25.56
CA GLU A 365 13.58 5.61 26.49
C GLU A 365 13.22 6.98 27.07
N LEU A 366 12.00 7.42 26.82
CA LEU A 366 11.54 8.78 27.08
C LEU A 366 10.54 8.80 28.23
N ALA A 367 10.51 9.90 28.97
CA ALA A 367 9.34 10.22 29.78
C ALA A 367 8.10 10.25 28.87
N PRO A 368 6.99 9.60 29.24
CA PRO A 368 5.80 9.55 28.39
C PRO A 368 5.33 10.94 27.98
N VAL A 369 5.23 11.18 26.67
CA VAL A 369 4.79 12.46 26.10
C VAL A 369 3.68 12.23 25.08
N GLN A 370 2.66 13.08 25.07
CA GLN A 370 1.60 13.01 24.05
C GLN A 370 2.10 13.64 22.75
N LEU A 371 1.95 12.90 21.65
CA LEU A 371 2.36 13.39 20.33
C LEU A 371 1.47 12.79 19.24
N ALA A 372 0.79 13.65 18.48
CA ALA A 372 -0.21 13.28 17.48
C ALA A 372 -1.21 12.24 18.02
N GLY A 373 -1.80 12.55 19.18
CA GLY A 373 -2.84 11.74 19.83
C GLY A 373 -2.39 10.43 20.48
N THR A 374 -1.11 10.07 20.45
CA THR A 374 -0.61 8.87 21.15
C THR A 374 0.51 9.18 22.12
N THR A 375 0.56 8.46 23.23
CA THR A 375 1.69 8.50 24.16
C THR A 375 2.93 7.86 23.54
N VAL A 376 3.98 8.65 23.36
CA VAL A 376 5.31 8.21 22.95
C VAL A 376 6.18 8.06 24.19
N SER A 377 6.73 6.87 24.38
CA SER A 377 7.71 6.57 25.43
C SER A 377 9.06 6.10 24.88
N ARG A 378 9.17 5.93 23.56
CA ARG A 378 10.40 5.47 22.89
C ARG A 378 10.58 6.19 21.57
N ALA A 379 11.80 6.59 21.25
CA ALA A 379 12.14 7.19 19.97
C ALA A 379 13.46 6.63 19.42
N THR A 380 13.55 6.49 18.11
CA THR A 380 14.80 6.07 17.45
C THR A 380 15.86 7.16 17.57
N LEU A 381 17.11 6.73 17.82
CA LEU A 381 18.31 7.57 17.71
C LEU A 381 19.13 7.21 16.45
N HIS A 382 18.54 6.47 15.52
CA HIS A 382 19.12 6.07 14.22
C HIS A 382 20.40 5.24 14.32
N ASN A 383 21.55 5.84 14.63
CA ASN A 383 22.86 5.20 14.67
C ASN A 383 23.86 5.99 15.55
N ALA A 384 25.11 5.50 15.61
CA ALA A 384 26.18 6.10 16.42
C ALA A 384 26.47 7.56 16.05
N ASP A 385 26.51 7.85 14.75
CA ASP A 385 26.84 9.17 14.22
C ASP A 385 25.75 10.17 14.57
N PHE A 386 24.48 9.75 14.54
CA PHE A 386 23.34 10.58 14.91
C PHE A 386 23.36 10.95 16.40
N ILE A 387 23.69 10.01 17.29
CA ILE A 387 23.89 10.30 18.72
C ILE A 387 25.02 11.32 18.89
N ALA A 388 26.16 11.11 18.22
CA ALA A 388 27.31 12.00 18.32
C ALA A 388 27.00 13.40 17.78
N ALA A 389 26.26 13.50 16.68
CA ALA A 389 25.89 14.76 16.05
C ALA A 389 24.92 15.59 16.91
N LEU A 390 23.95 14.94 17.56
CA LEU A 390 23.02 15.60 18.47
C LEU A 390 23.53 15.73 19.91
N ASP A 391 24.62 15.02 20.26
CA ASP A 391 25.14 14.87 21.62
C ASP A 391 24.05 14.48 22.63
N VAL A 392 23.22 13.49 22.29
CA VAL A 392 22.10 13.05 23.16
C VAL A 392 22.64 12.29 24.37
N ARG A 393 22.23 12.70 25.57
CA ARG A 393 22.62 12.09 26.85
C ARG A 393 21.41 11.64 27.65
N VAL A 394 21.63 10.71 28.56
CA VAL A 394 20.59 10.34 29.55
C VAL A 394 20.36 11.53 30.47
N GLY A 395 19.09 11.89 30.68
CA GLY A 395 18.65 13.06 31.44
C GLY A 395 18.40 14.31 30.59
N ASP A 396 18.80 14.33 29.31
CA ASP A 396 18.55 15.48 28.44
C ASP A 396 17.05 15.71 28.21
N THR A 397 16.67 16.99 28.11
CA THR A 397 15.39 17.35 27.49
C THR A 397 15.59 17.39 25.98
N VAL A 398 14.80 16.58 25.26
CA VAL A 398 14.84 16.44 23.81
C VAL A 398 13.52 16.84 23.20
N ILE A 399 13.58 17.37 21.98
CA ILE A 399 12.41 17.56 21.15
C ILE A 399 12.23 16.29 20.32
N VAL A 400 11.05 15.68 20.44
CA VAL A 400 10.67 14.49 19.68
C VAL A 400 9.55 14.81 18.73
N ARG A 401 9.48 14.06 17.63
CA ARG A 401 8.38 14.09 16.66
C ARG A 401 8.10 12.70 16.12
N LYS A 402 7.00 12.53 15.42
CA LYS A 402 6.75 11.32 14.62
C LYS A 402 7.07 11.57 13.14
N ALA A 403 8.14 10.94 12.65
CA ALA A 403 8.41 10.88 11.23
C ALA A 403 7.27 10.11 10.51
N GLY A 404 6.66 10.77 9.52
CA GLY A 404 5.51 10.23 8.79
C GLY A 404 4.33 9.85 9.70
N GLU A 405 4.19 10.52 10.85
CA GLU A 405 3.14 10.32 11.88
C GLU A 405 3.12 8.94 12.55
N ILE A 406 4.13 8.10 12.29
CA ILE A 406 4.16 6.73 12.80
C ILE A 406 5.39 6.49 13.68
N ILE A 407 6.59 6.90 13.23
CA ILE A 407 7.84 6.50 13.87
C ILE A 407 8.38 7.66 14.71
N PRO A 408 8.41 7.55 16.05
CA PRO A 408 8.97 8.62 16.88
C PRO A 408 10.49 8.69 16.73
N GLU A 409 11.02 9.90 16.56
CA GLU A 409 12.45 10.21 16.48
C GLU A 409 12.81 11.43 17.33
N VAL A 410 14.06 11.46 17.80
CA VAL A 410 14.63 12.65 18.45
C VAL A 410 15.11 13.62 17.38
N VAL A 411 14.67 14.87 17.44
CA VAL A 411 15.01 15.92 16.47
C VAL A 411 16.22 16.71 16.93
N ARG A 412 16.20 17.16 18.18
CA ARG A 412 17.27 17.96 18.80
C ARG A 412 17.25 17.82 20.31
N VAL A 413 18.40 18.05 20.93
CA VAL A 413 18.54 18.28 22.37
C VAL A 413 18.29 19.75 22.66
N LEU A 414 17.83 20.08 23.87
CA LEU A 414 17.82 21.43 24.44
C LEU A 414 18.98 21.57 25.45
N PRO A 415 20.19 21.99 25.01
CA PRO A 415 21.39 21.98 25.86
C PRO A 415 21.27 22.87 27.10
N GLU A 416 20.48 23.93 27.02
CA GLU A 416 20.19 24.85 28.12
C GLU A 416 19.43 24.20 29.29
N LEU A 417 18.77 23.06 29.06
CA LEU A 417 18.06 22.28 30.08
C LEU A 417 18.83 21.04 30.52
N ARG A 418 20.07 20.86 30.06
CA ARG A 418 20.89 19.69 30.38
C ARG A 418 21.23 19.63 31.87
N PRO A 419 20.92 18.52 32.57
CA PRO A 419 21.33 18.34 33.95
C PRO A 419 22.86 18.33 34.11
N ALA A 420 23.33 18.86 35.24
CA ALA A 420 24.75 18.78 35.60
C ALA A 420 25.16 17.31 35.82
N GLY A 421 26.23 16.86 35.16
CA GLY A 421 26.73 15.48 35.25
C GLY A 421 26.16 14.51 34.20
N ALA A 422 25.43 15.00 33.19
CA ALA A 422 25.00 14.15 32.06
C ALA A 422 26.21 13.69 31.23
N GLU A 423 26.44 12.39 31.16
CA GLU A 423 27.57 11.77 30.44
C GLU A 423 27.21 11.46 28.98
N PRO A 424 28.15 11.63 28.02
CA PRO A 424 27.96 11.20 26.63
C PRO A 424 27.66 9.71 26.52
N PHE A 425 26.63 9.35 25.75
CA PHE A 425 26.32 7.95 25.50
C PHE A 425 27.22 7.38 24.40
N GLN A 426 27.83 6.21 24.68
CA GLN A 426 28.59 5.45 23.70
C GLN A 426 27.89 4.13 23.40
N LEU A 427 27.82 3.76 22.12
CA LEU A 427 27.36 2.43 21.75
C LEU A 427 28.28 1.36 22.36
N PRO A 428 27.71 0.21 22.78
CA PRO A 428 28.51 -0.87 23.33
C PRO A 428 29.48 -1.41 22.28
N THR A 429 30.63 -1.93 22.71
CA THR A 429 31.63 -2.56 21.83
C THR A 429 31.30 -4.01 21.51
N HIS A 430 30.44 -4.64 22.32
CA HIS A 430 29.98 -6.02 22.17
C HIS A 430 28.47 -6.07 22.05
N CYS A 431 27.96 -7.06 21.32
CA CYS A 431 26.54 -7.26 21.10
C CYS A 431 25.82 -7.50 22.44
N PRO A 432 24.79 -6.71 22.80
CA PRO A 432 24.08 -6.86 24.07
C PRO A 432 23.27 -8.16 24.17
N VAL A 433 23.14 -8.90 23.06
CA VAL A 433 22.36 -10.14 22.99
C VAL A 433 23.24 -11.39 23.01
N CYS A 434 24.30 -11.44 22.19
CA CYS A 434 25.14 -12.63 22.07
C CYS A 434 26.59 -12.42 22.53
N GLY A 435 26.95 -11.23 23.02
CA GLY A 435 28.28 -10.91 23.56
C GLY A 435 29.42 -10.85 22.54
N GLN A 436 29.17 -11.10 21.25
CA GLN A 436 30.21 -11.05 20.22
C GLN A 436 30.62 -9.60 19.89
N PRO A 437 31.89 -9.35 19.52
CA PRO A 437 32.35 -8.02 19.13
C PRO A 437 31.50 -7.44 17.99
N LEU A 438 31.14 -6.16 18.12
CA LEU A 438 30.43 -5.45 17.08
C LEU A 438 31.40 -4.90 16.04
N VAL A 439 30.97 -4.89 14.78
CA VAL A 439 31.76 -4.42 13.64
C VAL A 439 31.01 -3.30 12.96
N ARG A 440 31.70 -2.19 12.67
CA ARG A 440 31.23 -1.13 11.79
C ARG A 440 32.02 -1.23 10.48
N PRO A 441 31.41 -1.68 9.37
CA PRO A 441 32.07 -1.72 8.06
C PRO A 441 32.50 -0.31 7.62
N GLU A 442 33.62 -0.19 6.90
CA GLU A 442 34.20 1.11 6.51
C GLU A 442 33.24 1.97 5.68
N GLU A 443 32.37 1.35 4.87
CA GLU A 443 31.41 2.04 3.99
C GLU A 443 30.03 2.26 4.65
N GLU A 444 29.86 1.95 5.95
CA GLU A 444 28.57 2.05 6.65
C GLU A 444 28.60 2.92 7.91
N ALA A 445 27.53 3.70 8.09
CA ALA A 445 27.25 4.40 9.36
C ALA A 445 26.77 3.45 10.49
N VAL A 446 26.31 2.24 10.13
CA VAL A 446 25.61 1.34 11.06
C VAL A 446 26.58 0.30 11.63
N THR A 447 26.72 0.28 12.95
CA THR A 447 27.41 -0.78 13.71
C THR A 447 26.55 -2.05 13.75
N ARG A 448 27.18 -3.24 13.61
CA ARG A 448 26.46 -4.51 13.46
C ARG A 448 27.02 -5.65 14.30
N CYS A 449 26.12 -6.53 14.72
CA CYS A 449 26.44 -7.90 15.12
C CYS A 449 26.61 -8.76 13.86
N VAL A 450 27.78 -9.36 13.68
CA VAL A 450 28.11 -10.23 12.53
C VAL A 450 27.87 -11.71 12.79
N ASN A 451 27.48 -12.08 14.02
CA ASN A 451 27.16 -13.45 14.39
C ASN A 451 25.76 -13.82 13.85
N SER A 452 25.69 -14.54 12.73
CA SER A 452 24.43 -15.00 12.13
C SER A 452 23.57 -15.85 13.06
N SER A 453 24.16 -16.49 14.06
CA SER A 453 23.48 -17.30 15.08
C SER A 453 23.07 -16.48 16.32
N CYS A 454 23.21 -15.15 16.29
CA CYS A 454 22.74 -14.28 17.35
C CYS A 454 21.22 -14.44 17.53
N PRO A 455 20.71 -14.69 18.76
CA PRO A 455 19.28 -14.90 19.00
C PRO A 455 18.38 -13.78 18.46
N ALA A 456 18.83 -12.52 18.51
CA ALA A 456 18.08 -11.39 17.96
C ALA A 456 18.00 -11.39 16.42
N ILE A 457 19.09 -11.79 15.75
CA ILE A 457 19.12 -11.94 14.29
C ILE A 457 18.20 -13.09 13.86
N VAL A 458 18.30 -14.24 14.54
CA VAL A 458 17.45 -15.41 14.29
C VAL A 458 15.97 -15.06 14.47
N ARG A 459 15.61 -14.42 15.60
CA ARG A 459 14.25 -13.95 15.87
C ARG A 459 13.75 -12.99 14.79
N GLY A 460 14.56 -12.00 14.43
CA GLY A 460 14.22 -11.04 13.37
C GLY A 460 14.03 -11.70 12.01
N SER A 461 14.84 -12.71 11.69
CA SER A 461 14.73 -13.49 10.45
C SER A 461 13.47 -14.36 10.42
N LEU A 462 13.09 -14.98 11.55
CA LEU A 462 11.85 -15.74 11.69
C LEU A 462 10.60 -14.86 11.54
N VAL A 463 10.60 -13.69 12.17
CA VAL A 463 9.49 -12.71 12.03
C VAL A 463 9.38 -12.22 10.58
N HIS A 464 10.51 -11.96 9.92
CA HIS A 464 10.53 -11.59 8.51
C HIS A 464 10.02 -12.70 7.61
N TRP A 465 10.48 -13.92 7.83
CA TRP A 465 10.07 -15.11 7.10
C TRP A 465 8.55 -15.28 7.15
N ALA A 466 7.95 -15.15 8.34
CA ALA A 466 6.51 -15.24 8.53
C ALA A 466 5.70 -14.05 8.01
N SER A 467 6.34 -12.94 7.64
CA SER A 467 5.63 -11.73 7.23
C SER A 467 4.78 -11.94 5.97
N ARG A 468 3.72 -11.14 5.82
CA ARG A 468 2.77 -11.21 4.70
C ARG A 468 3.41 -11.09 3.31
N GLN A 469 4.50 -10.32 3.20
CA GLN A 469 5.22 -10.13 1.94
C GLN A 469 6.20 -11.27 1.63
N ALA A 470 6.59 -12.05 2.64
CA ALA A 470 7.40 -13.24 2.50
C ALA A 470 6.48 -14.48 2.44
N LEU A 471 6.55 -15.36 3.44
CA LEU A 471 5.88 -16.65 3.39
C LEU A 471 4.44 -16.64 3.93
N ASP A 472 3.97 -15.49 4.46
CA ASP A 472 2.59 -15.27 4.90
C ASP A 472 2.08 -16.31 5.92
N ILE A 473 2.87 -16.53 6.99
CA ILE A 473 2.55 -17.50 8.04
C ILE A 473 1.67 -16.85 9.09
N ASN A 474 0.35 -16.90 8.85
CA ASN A 474 -0.64 -16.39 9.79
C ASN A 474 -0.56 -17.09 11.15
N GLY A 475 -0.47 -16.30 12.22
CA GLY A 475 -0.37 -16.79 13.59
C GLY A 475 1.06 -16.84 14.16
N LEU A 476 2.11 -16.63 13.36
CA LEU A 476 3.49 -16.54 13.85
C LEU A 476 3.95 -15.09 14.03
N GLY A 477 3.52 -14.46 15.13
CA GLY A 477 3.94 -13.11 15.52
C GLY A 477 5.22 -13.07 16.37
N GLU A 478 5.77 -11.88 16.60
CA GLU A 478 7.03 -11.67 17.36
C GLU A 478 7.04 -12.35 18.74
N LYS A 479 5.93 -12.29 19.48
CA LYS A 479 5.80 -12.95 20.79
C LYS A 479 5.93 -14.47 20.69
N TRP A 480 5.36 -15.08 19.66
CA TRP A 480 5.45 -16.53 19.48
C TRP A 480 6.85 -16.95 19.05
N VAL A 481 7.46 -16.21 18.12
CA VAL A 481 8.87 -16.45 17.74
C VAL A 481 9.78 -16.35 18.97
N GLN A 482 9.56 -15.35 19.83
CA GLN A 482 10.32 -15.22 21.07
C GLN A 482 10.11 -16.43 21.99
N GLN A 483 8.86 -16.80 22.32
CA GLN A 483 8.60 -17.93 23.22
C GLN A 483 9.13 -19.27 22.69
N LEU A 484 9.04 -19.51 21.37
CA LEU A 484 9.56 -20.70 20.73
C LEU A 484 11.09 -20.71 20.71
N GLY A 485 11.72 -19.55 20.48
CA GLY A 485 13.17 -19.37 20.58
C GLY A 485 13.69 -19.57 22.00
N ASP A 486 13.03 -19.01 23.01
CA ASP A 486 13.40 -19.12 24.42
C ASP A 486 13.33 -20.58 24.92
N ARG A 487 12.48 -21.42 24.31
CA ARG A 487 12.40 -22.86 24.55
C ARG A 487 13.38 -23.69 23.71
N GLY A 488 14.20 -23.06 22.88
CA GLY A 488 15.18 -23.70 22.02
C GLY A 488 14.59 -24.45 20.82
N LEU A 489 13.30 -24.23 20.51
CA LEU A 489 12.63 -24.90 19.39
C LEU A 489 12.97 -24.29 18.03
N LEU A 490 13.43 -23.03 18.00
CA LEU A 490 13.76 -22.30 16.78
C LEU A 490 15.15 -21.67 16.84
N ASN A 491 16.05 -22.16 16.00
CA ASN A 491 17.41 -21.63 15.79
C ASN A 491 17.62 -21.13 14.35
N SER A 492 16.72 -21.48 13.44
CA SER A 492 16.73 -21.11 12.03
C SER A 492 15.30 -21.12 11.47
N VAL A 493 15.11 -20.50 10.30
CA VAL A 493 13.81 -20.53 9.61
C VAL A 493 13.41 -21.93 9.15
N ALA A 494 14.38 -22.85 8.98
CA ALA A 494 14.09 -24.23 8.61
C ALA A 494 13.44 -25.02 9.75
N ASP A 495 13.74 -24.69 11.01
CA ASP A 495 13.19 -25.40 12.17
C ASP A 495 11.66 -25.24 12.29
N LEU A 496 11.08 -24.21 11.67
CA LEU A 496 9.63 -24.02 11.61
C LEU A 496 8.92 -25.23 11.00
N TYR A 497 9.55 -25.87 10.02
CA TYR A 497 8.94 -26.98 9.28
C TYR A 497 9.08 -28.32 10.00
N ASP A 498 9.83 -28.37 11.10
CA ASP A 498 9.99 -29.52 11.97
C ASP A 498 9.04 -29.47 13.19
N LEU A 499 8.32 -28.35 13.39
CA LEU A 499 7.39 -28.18 14.51
C LEU A 499 6.15 -29.06 14.40
N THR A 500 5.79 -29.71 15.50
CA THR A 500 4.53 -30.47 15.63
C THR A 500 3.52 -29.76 16.53
N ALA A 501 2.23 -30.06 16.38
CA ALA A 501 1.18 -29.46 17.20
C ALA A 501 1.37 -29.82 18.69
N GLU A 502 1.89 -31.00 18.98
CA GLU A 502 2.16 -31.50 20.33
C GLU A 502 3.26 -30.69 21.04
N GLN A 503 4.32 -30.29 20.32
CA GLN A 503 5.38 -29.45 20.86
C GLN A 503 4.91 -28.04 21.22
N LEU A 504 3.86 -27.58 20.53
CA LEU A 504 3.28 -26.27 20.69
C LEU A 504 2.22 -26.21 21.81
N ILE A 505 1.59 -27.35 22.10
CA ILE A 505 0.63 -27.47 23.21
C ILE A 505 1.39 -27.35 24.55
N GLY A 506 0.93 -26.43 25.41
CA GLY A 506 1.59 -26.16 26.70
C GLY A 506 2.58 -24.98 26.65
N ILE A 507 2.63 -24.26 25.53
CA ILE A 507 3.15 -22.90 25.50
C ILE A 507 2.09 -21.95 26.10
N ASP A 508 2.52 -20.98 26.90
CA ASP A 508 1.61 -20.03 27.55
C ASP A 508 0.67 -19.38 26.51
N ARG A 509 -0.63 -19.43 26.77
CA ARG A 509 -1.72 -18.95 25.87
C ARG A 509 -1.86 -19.71 24.53
N MET A 510 -1.21 -20.85 24.34
CA MET A 510 -1.35 -21.67 23.12
C MET A 510 -2.22 -22.92 23.37
N GLY A 511 -3.48 -22.86 22.91
CA GLY A 511 -4.39 -24.01 22.93
C GLY A 511 -4.21 -24.94 21.72
N LYS A 512 -4.73 -26.17 21.81
CA LYS A 512 -4.66 -27.21 20.76
C LYS A 512 -5.04 -26.68 19.36
N LYS A 513 -6.18 -26.00 19.24
CA LYS A 513 -6.65 -25.45 17.96
C LYS A 513 -5.69 -24.38 17.38
N SER A 514 -5.08 -23.57 18.25
CA SER A 514 -4.10 -22.56 17.81
C SER A 514 -2.81 -23.20 17.30
N ALA A 515 -2.34 -24.25 17.99
CA ALA A 515 -1.18 -25.03 17.57
C ALA A 515 -1.42 -25.71 16.20
N GLU A 516 -2.56 -26.39 16.04
CA GLU A 516 -2.94 -27.03 14.76
C GLU A 516 -3.06 -26.02 13.62
N ASN A 517 -3.62 -24.83 13.89
CA ASN A 517 -3.73 -23.75 12.92
C ASN A 517 -2.35 -23.22 12.50
N LEU A 518 -1.42 -23.05 13.45
CA LEU A 518 -0.07 -22.58 13.15
C LEU A 518 0.70 -23.59 12.30
N VAL A 519 0.68 -24.88 12.67
CA VAL A 519 1.32 -25.94 11.88
C VAL A 519 0.74 -26.00 10.46
N ARG A 520 -0.58 -25.83 10.32
CA ARG A 520 -1.24 -25.76 9.01
C ARG A 520 -0.79 -24.55 8.20
N ALA A 521 -0.69 -23.37 8.82
CA ALA A 521 -0.20 -22.16 8.16
C ALA A 521 1.26 -22.32 7.69
N ILE A 522 2.12 -22.93 8.51
CA ILE A 522 3.50 -23.26 8.14
C ILE A 522 3.52 -24.23 6.95
N ALA A 523 2.71 -25.29 6.98
CA ALA A 523 2.63 -26.24 5.87
C ALA A 523 2.14 -25.59 4.56
N GLN A 524 1.14 -24.71 4.64
CA GLN A 524 0.63 -23.97 3.49
C GLN A 524 1.69 -23.01 2.91
N SER A 525 2.53 -22.42 3.76
CA SER A 525 3.56 -21.48 3.32
C SER A 525 4.59 -22.08 2.36
N LYS A 526 4.71 -23.41 2.30
CA LYS A 526 5.61 -24.12 1.40
C LYS A 526 5.32 -23.86 -0.09
N THR A 527 4.08 -23.50 -0.42
CA THR A 527 3.62 -23.26 -1.80
C THR A 527 3.86 -21.84 -2.30
N GLN A 528 4.45 -20.97 -1.47
CA GLN A 528 4.73 -19.59 -1.87
C GLN A 528 5.75 -19.54 -3.01
N PRO A 529 5.59 -18.64 -3.99
CA PRO A 529 6.46 -18.57 -5.17
C PRO A 529 7.91 -18.28 -4.80
N TRP A 530 8.84 -18.72 -5.67
CA TRP A 530 10.28 -18.58 -5.47
C TRP A 530 10.73 -17.18 -5.05
N TRP A 531 10.18 -16.12 -5.65
CA TRP A 531 10.55 -14.75 -5.30
C TRP A 531 10.22 -14.38 -3.85
N ARG A 532 9.15 -14.93 -3.27
CA ARG A 532 8.78 -14.73 -1.85
C ARG A 532 9.72 -15.49 -0.92
N VAL A 533 10.13 -16.69 -1.32
CA VAL A 533 11.15 -17.46 -0.60
C VAL A 533 12.48 -16.69 -0.59
N LEU A 534 12.92 -16.19 -1.76
CA LEU A 534 14.13 -15.39 -1.90
C LEU A 534 14.08 -14.10 -1.07
N PHE A 535 12.93 -13.42 -1.05
CA PHE A 535 12.72 -12.28 -0.16
C PHE A 535 12.78 -12.69 1.32
N GLY A 536 12.17 -13.82 1.68
CA GLY A 536 12.15 -14.37 3.03
C GLY A 536 13.54 -14.72 3.57
N LEU A 537 14.48 -15.15 2.72
CA LEU A 537 15.88 -15.43 3.11
C LEU A 537 16.59 -14.21 3.71
N GLY A 538 16.06 -13.00 3.51
CA GLY A 538 16.54 -11.80 4.19
C GLY A 538 17.94 -11.37 3.72
N ILE A 539 18.31 -11.68 2.47
CA ILE A 539 19.57 -11.28 1.88
C ILE A 539 19.67 -9.75 1.87
N ARG A 540 20.84 -9.24 2.25
CA ARG A 540 21.08 -7.80 2.38
C ARG A 540 20.83 -7.07 1.05
N HIS A 541 20.19 -5.89 1.12
CA HIS A 541 19.75 -5.07 -0.02
C HIS A 541 18.69 -5.71 -0.95
N VAL A 542 18.26 -6.94 -0.69
CA VAL A 542 17.24 -7.63 -1.48
C VAL A 542 15.85 -7.38 -0.86
N GLY A 543 15.20 -6.30 -1.29
CA GLY A 543 13.78 -6.06 -1.03
C GLY A 543 12.87 -6.92 -1.91
N ALA A 544 11.55 -6.89 -1.68
CA ALA A 544 10.58 -7.72 -2.41
C ALA A 544 10.65 -7.54 -3.94
N VAL A 545 10.81 -6.31 -4.42
CA VAL A 545 10.97 -6.02 -5.85
C VAL A 545 12.25 -6.64 -6.40
N ASN A 546 13.38 -6.45 -5.72
CA ASN A 546 14.66 -7.01 -6.15
C ASN A 546 14.63 -8.53 -6.12
N ALA A 547 13.96 -9.14 -5.13
CA ALA A 547 13.77 -10.58 -5.07
C ALA A 547 12.94 -11.09 -6.26
N GLN A 548 11.89 -10.37 -6.64
CA GLN A 548 11.10 -10.70 -7.84
C GLN A 548 11.94 -10.58 -9.11
N THR A 549 12.63 -9.47 -9.31
CA THR A 549 13.51 -9.25 -10.47
C THR A 549 14.62 -10.30 -10.56
N LEU A 550 15.23 -10.67 -9.43
CA LEU A 550 16.24 -11.74 -9.37
C LEU A 550 15.63 -13.11 -9.66
N ALA A 551 14.47 -13.43 -9.11
CA ALA A 551 13.79 -14.70 -9.36
C ALA A 551 13.30 -14.85 -10.81
N GLU A 552 12.96 -13.73 -11.47
CA GLU A 552 12.62 -13.72 -12.90
C GLU A 552 13.86 -13.95 -13.78
N ALA A 553 15.01 -13.37 -13.42
CA ALA A 553 16.27 -13.54 -14.15
C ALA A 553 16.95 -14.90 -13.86
N PHE A 554 16.79 -15.42 -12.65
CA PHE A 554 17.34 -16.68 -12.16
C PHE A 554 16.18 -17.55 -11.64
N PRO A 555 15.55 -18.34 -12.52
CA PRO A 555 14.30 -19.04 -12.21
C PRO A 555 14.39 -20.07 -11.09
N THR A 556 15.59 -20.52 -10.71
CA THR A 556 15.78 -21.46 -9.61
C THR A 556 16.86 -20.99 -8.65
N VAL A 557 16.81 -21.50 -7.41
CA VAL A 557 17.85 -21.24 -6.42
C VAL A 557 19.23 -21.69 -6.90
N GLU A 558 19.32 -22.79 -7.66
CA GLU A 558 20.57 -23.30 -8.22
C GLU A 558 21.13 -22.34 -9.27
N ALA A 559 20.26 -21.81 -10.14
CA ALA A 559 20.66 -20.83 -11.15
C ALA A 559 21.23 -19.56 -10.49
N LEU A 560 20.60 -19.08 -9.42
CA LEU A 560 21.08 -17.91 -8.69
C LEU A 560 22.36 -18.21 -7.89
N ALA A 561 22.45 -19.38 -7.25
CA ALA A 561 23.62 -19.78 -6.46
C ALA A 561 24.87 -20.02 -7.31
N ALA A 562 24.69 -20.48 -8.55
CA ALA A 562 25.77 -20.69 -9.52
C ALA A 562 26.19 -19.43 -10.28
N ALA A 563 25.37 -18.36 -10.25
CA ALA A 563 25.65 -17.13 -10.98
C ALA A 563 26.91 -16.41 -10.45
N GLU A 564 27.70 -15.85 -11.37
CA GLU A 564 28.77 -14.94 -11.02
C GLU A 564 28.22 -13.57 -10.63
N GLU A 565 28.94 -12.83 -9.78
CA GLU A 565 28.53 -11.50 -9.34
C GLU A 565 28.22 -10.57 -10.53
N SER A 566 29.02 -10.64 -11.59
CA SER A 566 28.82 -9.84 -12.81
C SER A 566 27.54 -10.20 -13.56
N ASP A 567 27.09 -11.46 -13.50
CA ASP A 567 25.83 -11.87 -14.13
C ASP A 567 24.63 -11.36 -13.33
N ILE A 568 24.74 -11.36 -11.99
CA ILE A 568 23.71 -10.80 -11.11
C ILE A 568 23.61 -9.27 -11.30
N ALA A 569 24.75 -8.57 -11.38
CA ALA A 569 24.80 -7.13 -11.64
C ALA A 569 24.33 -6.72 -13.06
N ALA A 570 24.30 -7.67 -14.00
CA ALA A 570 23.78 -7.41 -15.35
C ALA A 570 22.25 -7.35 -15.40
N VAL A 571 21.56 -7.82 -14.36
CA VAL A 571 20.09 -7.76 -14.28
C VAL A 571 19.66 -6.31 -14.12
N TYR A 572 18.74 -5.86 -14.97
CA TYR A 572 18.22 -4.50 -14.95
C TYR A 572 17.59 -4.18 -13.58
N GLY A 573 18.00 -3.06 -12.97
CA GLY A 573 17.56 -2.65 -11.63
C GLY A 573 18.39 -3.23 -10.48
N ILE A 574 19.34 -4.13 -10.75
CA ILE A 574 20.24 -4.71 -9.74
C ILE A 574 21.60 -4.01 -9.81
N GLY A 575 21.91 -3.22 -8.77
CA GLY A 575 23.20 -2.55 -8.61
C GLY A 575 24.32 -3.47 -8.11
N PRO A 576 25.59 -3.01 -8.17
CA PRO A 576 26.75 -3.80 -7.75
C PRO A 576 26.71 -4.22 -6.27
N GLU A 577 26.17 -3.38 -5.38
CA GLU A 577 26.03 -3.71 -3.95
C GLU A 577 25.08 -4.88 -3.70
N ILE A 578 23.94 -4.91 -4.42
CA ILE A 578 22.96 -6.00 -4.32
C ILE A 578 23.58 -7.27 -4.90
N ALA A 579 24.22 -7.17 -6.06
CA ALA A 579 24.87 -8.30 -6.71
C ALA A 579 25.95 -8.95 -5.83
N ARG A 580 26.84 -8.12 -5.25
CA ARG A 580 27.85 -8.55 -4.29
C ARG A 580 27.22 -9.25 -3.09
N SER A 581 26.17 -8.66 -2.51
CA SER A 581 25.49 -9.21 -1.32
C SER A 581 24.86 -10.57 -1.59
N VAL A 582 24.18 -10.72 -2.73
CA VAL A 582 23.59 -12.01 -3.15
C VAL A 582 24.68 -13.03 -3.41
N TYR A 583 25.70 -12.66 -4.18
CA TYR A 583 26.83 -13.54 -4.51
C TYR A 583 27.52 -14.06 -3.24
N GLN A 584 27.88 -13.17 -2.32
CA GLN A 584 28.53 -13.55 -1.05
C GLN A 584 27.63 -14.43 -0.19
N TRP A 585 26.32 -14.15 -0.13
CA TRP A 585 25.38 -14.92 0.68
C TRP A 585 25.38 -16.40 0.31
N PHE A 586 25.38 -16.73 -0.98
CA PHE A 586 25.41 -18.12 -1.47
C PHE A 586 26.78 -18.81 -1.32
N ARG A 587 27.84 -18.10 -0.93
CA ARG A 587 29.18 -18.66 -0.66
C ARG A 587 29.41 -18.98 0.82
N VAL A 588 28.48 -18.63 1.71
CA VAL A 588 28.55 -18.97 3.13
C VAL A 588 28.03 -20.40 3.34
N PRO A 589 28.81 -21.34 3.91
CA PRO A 589 28.39 -22.73 4.09
C PRO A 589 27.10 -22.89 4.90
N ALA A 590 26.90 -22.06 5.93
CA ALA A 590 25.68 -22.09 6.74
C ALA A 590 24.41 -21.74 5.93
N ASN A 591 24.53 -20.82 4.97
CA ASN A 591 23.42 -20.44 4.09
C ASN A 591 23.12 -21.53 3.05
N GLN A 592 24.15 -22.19 2.54
CA GLN A 592 24.00 -23.35 1.66
C GLN A 592 23.27 -24.49 2.38
N ALA A 593 23.67 -24.81 3.62
CA ALA A 593 23.00 -25.80 4.45
C ALA A 593 21.54 -25.43 4.74
N LEU A 594 21.25 -24.13 4.95
CA LEU A 594 19.88 -23.65 5.12
C LEU A 594 19.03 -23.90 3.86
N VAL A 595 19.56 -23.62 2.66
CA VAL A 595 18.86 -23.88 1.39
C VAL A 595 18.54 -25.37 1.25
N GLU A 596 19.49 -26.25 1.57
CA GLU A 596 19.26 -27.70 1.53
C GLU A 596 18.15 -28.14 2.51
N ARG A 597 18.14 -27.61 3.74
CA ARG A 597 17.08 -27.91 4.71
C ARG A 597 15.71 -27.43 4.23
N LEU A 598 15.64 -26.23 3.66
CA LEU A 598 14.39 -25.69 3.10
C LEU A 598 13.91 -26.53 1.91
N ARG A 599 14.83 -27.01 1.06
CA ARG A 599 14.50 -27.95 -0.03
C ARG A 599 13.94 -29.25 0.52
N ALA A 600 14.58 -29.85 1.53
CA ALA A 600 14.12 -31.07 2.18
C ALA A 600 12.74 -30.88 2.85
N ALA A 601 12.46 -29.69 3.37
CA ALA A 601 11.16 -29.33 3.92
C ALA A 601 10.06 -29.14 2.85
N GLY A 602 10.41 -29.09 1.56
CA GLY A 602 9.47 -29.02 0.44
C GLY A 602 9.11 -27.60 -0.02
N LEU A 603 9.99 -26.61 0.19
CA LEU A 603 9.76 -25.24 -0.27
C LEU A 603 9.89 -25.12 -1.80
N THR A 604 9.06 -24.27 -2.41
CA THR A 604 9.17 -23.92 -3.82
C THR A 604 10.40 -23.04 -4.07
N LEU A 605 11.50 -23.67 -4.50
CA LEU A 605 12.78 -23.01 -4.83
C LEU A 605 12.97 -22.76 -6.34
N ALA A 606 11.89 -22.85 -7.11
CA ALA A 606 11.85 -22.59 -8.54
C ALA A 606 10.61 -21.76 -8.89
N GLY A 607 10.75 -20.80 -9.79
CA GLY A 607 9.65 -20.05 -10.37
C GLY A 607 8.81 -20.93 -11.29
N GLU A 608 7.55 -20.55 -11.48
CA GLU A 608 6.72 -21.17 -12.53
C GLU A 608 7.36 -20.90 -13.89
N ALA A 609 7.54 -21.95 -14.69
CA ALA A 609 7.99 -21.79 -16.07
C ALA A 609 6.96 -20.92 -16.80
N LYS A 610 7.35 -19.72 -17.25
CA LYS A 610 6.50 -18.97 -18.18
C LYS A 610 6.28 -19.87 -19.40
N PRO A 611 5.03 -20.06 -19.87
CA PRO A 611 4.80 -20.74 -21.12
C PRO A 611 5.66 -20.03 -22.18
N ALA A 612 6.45 -20.82 -22.91
CA ALA A 612 7.27 -20.29 -23.99
C ALA A 612 6.35 -19.49 -24.90
N SER A 613 6.70 -18.22 -25.19
CA SER A 613 5.93 -17.45 -26.13
C SER A 613 5.98 -18.16 -27.49
N ASP A 614 4.83 -18.35 -28.15
CA ASP A 614 4.74 -18.86 -29.53
C ASP A 614 5.40 -17.94 -30.58
N LYS A 615 6.12 -16.90 -30.15
CA LYS A 615 6.90 -16.02 -31.02
C LYS A 615 8.27 -16.65 -31.30
N PRO A 616 8.71 -16.72 -32.57
CA PRO A 616 9.98 -17.33 -32.93
C PRO A 616 11.15 -16.65 -32.20
N GLN A 617 11.93 -17.45 -31.46
CA GLN A 617 13.06 -17.01 -30.64
C GLN A 617 14.32 -16.82 -31.50
N THR A 618 14.26 -15.89 -32.45
CA THR A 618 15.26 -15.73 -33.53
C THR A 618 16.59 -15.16 -33.08
N LEU A 619 16.65 -14.58 -31.89
CA LEU A 619 17.86 -14.04 -31.26
C LEU A 619 18.32 -14.88 -30.06
N ALA A 620 17.81 -16.10 -29.90
CA ALA A 620 18.20 -17.02 -28.83
C ALA A 620 19.73 -17.21 -28.76
N GLY A 621 20.30 -17.00 -27.56
CA GLY A 621 21.73 -17.16 -27.30
C GLY A 621 22.62 -16.00 -27.76
N LYS A 622 22.05 -14.92 -28.30
CA LYS A 622 22.81 -13.72 -28.71
C LYS A 622 22.80 -12.63 -27.64
N THR A 623 23.95 -12.02 -27.38
CA THR A 623 24.12 -10.95 -26.41
C THR A 623 24.29 -9.58 -27.09
N PHE A 624 23.44 -8.63 -26.73
CA PHE A 624 23.38 -7.27 -27.26
C PHE A 624 23.80 -6.25 -26.21
N VAL A 625 24.53 -5.21 -26.62
CA VAL A 625 24.75 -4.00 -25.82
C VAL A 625 24.23 -2.81 -26.60
N LEU A 626 23.32 -2.04 -26.01
CA LEU A 626 22.82 -0.80 -26.59
C LEU A 626 23.76 0.35 -26.20
N THR A 627 24.11 1.24 -27.11
CA THR A 627 24.90 2.44 -26.82
C THR A 627 24.46 3.61 -27.69
N GLY A 628 24.53 4.83 -27.16
CA GLY A 628 23.96 6.02 -27.82
C GLY A 628 22.43 6.08 -27.73
N THR A 629 21.87 7.12 -28.33
CA THR A 629 20.44 7.38 -28.48
C THR A 629 19.97 6.82 -29.83
N LEU A 630 19.00 5.92 -29.81
CA LEU A 630 18.47 5.32 -31.04
C LEU A 630 17.48 6.31 -31.71
N PRO A 631 17.58 6.55 -33.03
CA PRO A 631 16.68 7.42 -33.80
C PRO A 631 15.16 7.26 -33.59
N THR A 632 14.63 6.03 -33.51
CA THR A 632 13.16 5.79 -33.49
C THR A 632 12.64 4.97 -32.31
N LEU A 633 13.48 4.20 -31.64
CA LEU A 633 13.13 3.36 -30.50
C LEU A 633 13.70 3.94 -29.21
N LYS A 634 12.91 3.89 -28.12
CA LYS A 634 13.52 4.09 -26.79
C LYS A 634 14.43 2.91 -26.49
N ARG A 635 15.54 3.16 -25.80
CA ARG A 635 16.51 2.12 -25.43
C ARG A 635 15.86 0.95 -24.68
N ASP A 636 14.88 1.25 -23.83
CA ASP A 636 14.13 0.23 -23.09
C ASP A 636 13.20 -0.57 -24.02
N GLU A 637 12.58 0.06 -25.02
CA GLU A 637 11.76 -0.63 -26.02
C GLU A 637 12.61 -1.52 -26.94
N ALA A 638 13.79 -1.04 -27.36
CA ALA A 638 14.74 -1.85 -28.10
C ALA A 638 15.21 -3.04 -27.26
N ALA A 639 15.45 -2.83 -25.96
CA ALA A 639 15.83 -3.91 -25.05
C ALA A 639 14.71 -4.94 -24.88
N GLU A 640 13.47 -4.52 -24.72
CA GLU A 640 12.31 -5.40 -24.62
C GLU A 640 12.05 -6.16 -25.92
N ARG A 641 12.20 -5.53 -27.08
CA ARG A 641 12.07 -6.22 -28.38
C ARG A 641 13.17 -7.28 -28.58
N ILE A 642 14.42 -6.98 -28.20
CA ILE A 642 15.52 -7.96 -28.24
C ILE A 642 15.23 -9.13 -27.31
N LYS A 643 14.78 -8.86 -26.07
CA LYS A 643 14.41 -9.90 -25.10
C LYS A 643 13.22 -10.74 -25.56
N ALA A 644 12.20 -10.10 -26.15
CA ALA A 644 11.02 -10.78 -26.68
C ALA A 644 11.36 -11.75 -27.84
N ALA A 645 12.40 -11.45 -28.60
CA ALA A 645 12.95 -12.32 -29.65
C ALA A 645 14.01 -13.33 -29.13
N GLY A 646 14.25 -13.41 -27.81
CA GLY A 646 15.15 -14.38 -27.18
C GLY A 646 16.59 -13.92 -26.94
N GLY A 647 16.92 -12.66 -27.25
CA GLY A 647 18.26 -12.09 -27.06
C GLY A 647 18.50 -11.58 -25.63
N LYS A 648 19.76 -11.63 -25.18
CA LYS A 648 20.18 -11.09 -23.87
C LYS A 648 20.71 -9.66 -24.05
N VAL A 649 20.20 -8.70 -23.29
CA VAL A 649 20.71 -7.30 -23.31
C VAL A 649 21.56 -7.05 -22.08
N THR A 650 22.80 -6.58 -22.25
CA THR A 650 23.72 -6.24 -21.16
C THR A 650 24.15 -4.78 -21.20
N SER A 651 24.59 -4.27 -20.04
CA SER A 651 24.97 -2.86 -19.87
C SER A 651 26.42 -2.57 -20.27
N SER A 652 27.28 -3.60 -20.39
CA SER A 652 28.71 -3.47 -20.66
C SER A 652 29.18 -4.35 -21.81
N VAL A 653 30.05 -3.80 -22.66
CA VAL A 653 30.71 -4.55 -23.74
C VAL A 653 31.77 -5.48 -23.15
N SER A 654 31.68 -6.77 -23.49
CA SER A 654 32.60 -7.84 -23.08
C SER A 654 32.93 -8.75 -24.27
N LYS A 655 33.91 -9.67 -24.13
CA LYS A 655 34.21 -10.68 -25.16
C LYS A 655 33.04 -11.63 -25.48
N LYS A 656 32.01 -11.69 -24.61
CA LYS A 656 30.79 -12.49 -24.79
C LYS A 656 29.67 -11.72 -25.48
N THR A 657 29.87 -10.44 -25.81
CA THR A 657 28.88 -9.63 -26.53
C THR A 657 28.95 -9.97 -28.02
N ASP A 658 27.83 -10.36 -28.62
CA ASP A 658 27.73 -10.67 -30.05
C ASP A 658 27.53 -9.40 -30.88
N PHE A 659 26.69 -8.48 -30.39
CA PHE A 659 26.29 -7.29 -31.12
C PHE A 659 26.27 -6.05 -30.24
N VAL A 660 26.69 -4.92 -30.80
CA VAL A 660 26.54 -3.61 -30.18
C VAL A 660 25.65 -2.76 -31.07
N VAL A 661 24.47 -2.36 -30.57
CA VAL A 661 23.56 -1.48 -31.31
C VAL A 661 23.96 -0.05 -31.02
N VAL A 662 24.33 0.68 -32.08
CA VAL A 662 24.96 1.99 -32.02
C VAL A 662 23.96 3.04 -32.46
N GLY A 663 23.57 3.91 -31.54
CA GLY A 663 22.82 5.14 -31.78
C GLY A 663 23.73 6.37 -31.79
N GLU A 664 23.12 7.55 -31.88
CA GLU A 664 23.81 8.85 -31.81
C GLU A 664 24.51 9.03 -30.44
N ASP A 665 25.67 9.70 -30.40
CA ASP A 665 26.50 9.87 -29.19
C ASP A 665 26.96 8.55 -28.52
N ALA A 666 27.25 7.52 -29.32
CA ALA A 666 27.83 6.29 -28.82
C ALA A 666 29.30 6.49 -28.39
N GLY A 667 29.50 6.89 -27.13
CA GLY A 667 30.82 7.14 -26.53
C GLY A 667 31.65 5.87 -26.25
N SER A 668 32.23 5.76 -25.06
CA SER A 668 33.25 4.76 -24.67
C SER A 668 32.91 3.26 -24.91
N LYS A 669 31.63 2.91 -25.08
CA LYS A 669 31.19 1.55 -25.41
C LYS A 669 31.41 1.20 -26.89
N LEU A 670 31.32 2.17 -27.80
CA LEU A 670 31.63 1.99 -29.22
C LEU A 670 33.13 1.73 -29.41
N GLU A 671 33.96 2.54 -28.76
CA GLU A 671 35.43 2.37 -28.75
C GLU A 671 35.83 0.98 -28.24
N LYS A 672 35.19 0.52 -27.16
CA LYS A 672 35.41 -0.82 -26.61
C LYS A 672 34.93 -1.95 -27.52
N ALA A 673 33.85 -1.75 -28.27
CA ALA A 673 33.34 -2.70 -29.25
C ALA A 673 34.28 -2.85 -30.46
N ILE A 674 34.83 -1.73 -30.95
CA ILE A 674 35.82 -1.69 -32.03
C ILE A 674 37.11 -2.41 -31.59
N ALA A 675 37.61 -2.11 -30.39
CA ALA A 675 38.81 -2.75 -29.85
C ALA A 675 38.68 -4.28 -29.68
N LEU A 676 37.47 -4.75 -29.35
CA LEU A 676 37.16 -6.18 -29.19
C LEU A 676 36.66 -6.87 -30.47
N LYS A 677 36.61 -6.15 -31.61
CA LYS A 677 36.12 -6.64 -32.92
C LYS A 677 34.70 -7.23 -32.87
N ILE A 678 33.81 -6.60 -32.12
CA ILE A 678 32.42 -7.05 -31.93
C ILE A 678 31.50 -6.35 -32.91
N THR A 679 30.62 -7.07 -33.60
CA THR A 679 29.75 -6.54 -34.66
C THR A 679 28.92 -5.33 -34.20
N GLN A 680 28.98 -4.22 -34.94
CA GLN A 680 28.16 -3.04 -34.68
C GLN A 680 26.94 -3.02 -35.59
N LEU A 681 25.77 -2.72 -35.02
CA LEU A 681 24.50 -2.65 -35.73
C LEU A 681 23.92 -1.25 -35.59
N SER A 682 23.35 -0.70 -36.67
CA SER A 682 22.46 0.45 -36.54
C SER A 682 21.09 0.04 -35.99
N GLU A 683 20.27 1.01 -35.59
CA GLU A 683 18.88 0.73 -35.23
C GLU A 683 18.09 0.09 -36.38
N ALA A 684 18.33 0.53 -37.62
CA ALA A 684 17.70 -0.04 -38.80
C ALA A 684 18.11 -1.51 -39.01
N ASP A 685 19.36 -1.87 -38.69
CA ASP A 685 19.83 -3.25 -38.77
C ASP A 685 19.26 -4.12 -37.65
N LEU A 686 19.07 -3.55 -36.45
CA LEU A 686 18.37 -4.22 -35.36
C LEU A 686 16.90 -4.51 -35.75
N LEU A 687 16.20 -3.53 -36.32
CA LEU A 687 14.83 -3.71 -36.78
C LEU A 687 14.74 -4.75 -37.91
N LYS A 688 15.70 -4.77 -38.84
CA LYS A 688 15.79 -5.81 -39.88
C LYS A 688 16.03 -7.22 -39.31
N LEU A 689 16.87 -7.34 -38.27
CA LEU A 689 17.07 -8.61 -37.57
C LEU A 689 15.78 -9.09 -36.88
N LEU A 690 15.00 -8.15 -36.33
CA LEU A 690 13.71 -8.41 -35.70
C LEU A 690 12.56 -8.60 -36.70
N SER A 691 12.68 -8.16 -37.97
CA SER A 691 11.65 -8.27 -39.01
C SER A 691 11.89 -9.41 -40.01
N ASN A 692 13.15 -9.73 -40.36
CA ASN A 692 13.48 -10.93 -41.16
C ASN A 692 13.15 -12.23 -40.43
N SER A 693 12.65 -12.14 -39.20
CA SER A 693 12.13 -13.22 -38.40
C SER A 693 10.60 -13.41 -38.51
N GLU A 694 9.90 -12.58 -39.30
CA GLU A 694 8.49 -12.78 -39.68
C GLU A 694 8.32 -13.58 -41.00
N VAL A 695 9.38 -13.78 -41.79
CA VAL A 695 9.31 -14.41 -43.12
C VAL A 695 10.10 -15.72 -43.15
N ALA A 696 9.63 -16.73 -42.42
CA ALA A 696 10.05 -18.12 -42.61
C ALA A 696 8.97 -19.10 -42.11
N SER A 697 7.84 -19.16 -42.80
CA SER A 697 7.01 -20.38 -42.91
C SER A 697 6.19 -20.31 -44.20
N PRO A 698 6.34 -21.23 -45.17
CA PRO A 698 5.21 -21.67 -45.99
C PRO A 698 4.21 -22.48 -45.15
#